data_AF-Q2QR48-F1
#
_entry.id   AF-Q2QR48-F1
#
_cell.length_a   1.000
_cell.length_b   1.000
_cell.length_c   1.000
_cell.angle_alpha   90.00
_cell.angle_beta   90.00
_cell.angle_gamma   90.00
#
_symmetry.space_group_name_H-M   'P 1'
#
loop_
_entity.id
_entity.type
_entity.pdbx_description
1 polymer ?
#
loop_
_entity_poly.entity_id
_entity_poly.type
_entity_poly.pdbx_seq_one_letter_code
_entity_poly.pdbx_strand_id
1 'polypeptide(L)'
;MMNFIQISNETVWTGPKSKFQSKHSNPTMIDTGQRKNKPMDRRWMYYAHRSSTEYREGVTEFVTFADNDRKSRMSMHMLCPCRDCKNEQMIEDKDEVHAHLIMNGFMKKYTCWTKHGEQEAPDVAAEEVLDQDVENTAAAREGMFVPSPLGGETIDLDTQCLSTMLHDIEDAEDNDRDYEKFSKLVEDCQMPLYDECKSKHSKLSCVLELMKLKASNGWSDKSFTELLELLKDLLPEGNNLPQTTYEAKQVLCPLGLEEYADLDVCPICGASRYKRAKSEGEGSKSKRGGPAKVVWYLPIAERMKRMFANKEQAKLVRWHAEERKVDTMLRHPADSVQWRTIDRIYQEFSNDPRNMRFAMCTDGINPFGDLSSRHSTWPVLLVNYNLPPWLCFKRKYIMLAMLIQGPRQPGNDIDVFLEPIIDDFERLWNEGTRTWDAYAQEYFNLHAMLFCTINDYPALGNLSGQTVKGKWACSECMEETRSKWLKHSHKTVYMGHRRFLPRYHPYRNMRKNFNGHRDTAGPPTELTRTEVHNLVMGITNEFGKKRKVGKRKEKSTSKEKTEEHVEKQKTKERSMWKKKSIFWRLPYWKDLEVRHCIDLMHVEKNVCESLMGLLLNPGTTKDGLNARRDLEDMGVRSELHPITTESGRVYLPPACYTLSKEEKIDLLTCLSGIKVPSGYSSRISRLVSLQDLKLVGMKSHDCHVLITQLLPVAIRNILPPKVRHTIQRLCSFFHAIGQKIIDPEGLDELQAELVRTLCHLEMYFPPTFFDIMEHLPVHLVRQTKCCGPAFMTQMYPCERYLGILKGYVRNRSHPEGSIIESYTTEEAIEFCVDYMSETSSIGLPRSHHEGRLDGVGTVGRKTIRLDRKVYDKAHFTVLQHMTEVVPYVDEHLAVIRQENPGRSESWVRNKHMSSFNEWLKNRIARLQNLPSETLQWLSQGPEWSATTWQGYDINGYTFHTVKQDSKCTVQNSGLRIEAASDGGRRDQYYGRVEQILELDYLKFKVPLFRCRWVDLRNVKVDNEGFTTVNLANNAYKDEPFVLAKQVVQVFYIVDPCKKKLHVVREGKRRIVGLDNIADEDDYNQHVHGIGQEIPLEEEEEEDEVQYARVDHEEGLFL
;
A
#
# COMPACT_ATOMS: atom_id res chain seq x y z
N MET A 1 -27.53 -4.56 20.10
CA MET A 1 -28.59 -3.55 19.97
C MET A 1 -28.20 -2.26 20.72
N MET A 2 -27.43 -1.39 20.07
CA MET A 2 -26.96 -0.08 20.57
C MET A 2 -27.13 0.94 19.43
N ASN A 3 -27.82 2.08 19.65
CA ASN A 3 -27.83 3.28 18.76
C ASN A 3 -27.88 4.55 19.66
N PHE A 4 -27.18 5.67 19.44
CA PHE A 4 -27.14 6.52 18.21
C PHE A 4 -27.77 7.89 18.53
N ILE A 5 -27.06 8.91 19.09
CA ILE A 5 -27.64 10.24 19.44
C ILE A 5 -26.85 11.41 18.82
N GLN A 6 -27.57 12.34 18.17
CA GLN A 6 -27.12 13.67 17.74
C GLN A 6 -28.00 14.77 18.38
N ILE A 7 -27.41 15.95 18.65
CA ILE A 7 -28.01 17.08 19.38
C ILE A 7 -28.28 18.24 18.41
N SER A 8 -29.52 18.72 18.36
CA SER A 8 -29.94 20.00 17.78
C SER A 8 -30.14 21.03 18.91
N ASN A 9 -29.70 22.28 18.72
CA ASN A 9 -29.91 23.37 19.66
C ASN A 9 -30.66 24.52 18.97
N GLU A 10 -31.90 24.78 19.39
CA GLU A 10 -32.54 26.09 19.32
C GLU A 10 -33.38 26.29 20.59
N THR A 11 -33.16 27.38 21.33
CA THR A 11 -34.23 28.31 21.77
C THR A 11 -33.69 29.51 22.57
N VAL A 12 -33.87 30.70 21.96
CA VAL A 12 -34.49 31.94 22.46
C VAL A 12 -34.53 32.19 23.98
N TRP A 13 -34.04 33.37 24.40
CA TRP A 13 -34.65 34.19 25.47
C TRP A 13 -34.54 35.70 25.18
N THR A 14 -35.59 36.40 25.57
CA THR A 14 -36.03 37.77 25.25
C THR A 14 -35.35 38.90 26.06
N GLY A 15 -35.36 40.14 25.52
CA GLY A 15 -34.79 41.40 26.07
C GLY A 15 -35.43 41.95 27.37
N PRO A 16 -35.28 43.25 27.78
CA PRO A 16 -35.48 44.45 26.93
C PRO A 16 -34.64 45.76 27.23
N LYS A 17 -34.72 46.76 26.31
CA LYS A 17 -34.83 48.26 26.43
C LYS A 17 -33.88 49.04 27.40
N SER A 18 -33.34 50.25 27.17
CA SER A 18 -33.67 51.42 26.32
C SER A 18 -32.63 52.58 26.43
N LYS A 19 -32.49 53.36 25.35
CA LYS A 19 -32.36 54.86 25.17
C LYS A 19 -31.34 55.72 25.96
N PHE A 20 -30.61 56.59 25.24
CA PHE A 20 -30.61 58.10 25.23
C PHE A 20 -29.40 58.61 24.37
N GLN A 21 -29.57 59.31 23.23
CA GLN A 21 -29.51 60.79 22.98
C GLN A 21 -28.42 61.54 23.77
N SER A 22 -27.67 62.56 23.31
CA SER A 22 -27.47 63.36 22.09
C SER A 22 -26.41 64.44 22.41
N LYS A 23 -25.61 64.95 21.45
CA LYS A 23 -25.37 66.41 21.16
C LYS A 23 -24.00 66.73 20.52
N HIS A 24 -24.08 67.66 19.57
CA HIS A 24 -23.03 68.33 18.80
C HIS A 24 -22.19 69.33 19.61
N SER A 25 -20.92 69.52 19.18
CA SER A 25 -20.28 70.83 18.99
C SER A 25 -18.97 70.72 18.18
N ASN A 26 -18.88 71.44 17.06
CA ASN A 26 -17.64 71.86 16.35
C ASN A 26 -17.14 73.19 16.98
N PRO A 27 -15.89 73.72 16.78
CA PRO A 27 -15.17 73.76 15.49
C PRO A 27 -13.60 73.77 15.48
N THR A 28 -13.06 73.71 14.24
CA THR A 28 -11.84 74.35 13.65
C THR A 28 -10.43 73.73 13.70
N MET A 29 -10.05 73.18 12.53
CA MET A 29 -8.78 73.27 11.74
C MET A 29 -7.40 73.02 12.37
N ILE A 30 -6.65 72.04 11.82
CA ILE A 30 -5.51 72.23 10.88
C ILE A 30 -5.20 70.88 10.17
N ASP A 31 -4.85 71.01 8.90
CA ASP A 31 -4.47 70.04 7.87
C ASP A 31 -3.14 69.30 8.15
N THR A 32 -3.12 67.97 7.94
CA THR A 32 -1.94 67.25 7.40
C THR A 32 -2.41 66.03 6.60
N GLY A 33 -2.30 66.11 5.28
CA GLY A 33 -2.67 65.05 4.35
C GLY A 33 -1.75 63.81 4.39
N GLN A 34 -2.36 62.62 4.38
CA GLN A 34 -1.74 61.37 3.92
C GLN A 34 -2.63 60.73 2.85
N ARG A 35 -2.11 60.64 1.62
CA ARG A 35 -2.71 59.90 0.50
C ARG A 35 -2.60 58.40 0.79
N LYS A 36 -3.74 57.69 0.82
CA LYS A 36 -3.81 56.22 0.79
C LYS A 36 -3.58 55.72 -0.65
N ASN A 37 -2.56 54.89 -0.87
CA ASN A 37 -2.35 54.16 -2.12
C ASN A 37 -3.40 53.03 -2.27
N LYS A 38 -4.09 52.99 -3.42
CA LYS A 38 -4.89 51.84 -3.88
C LYS A 38 -3.96 50.66 -4.24
N PRO A 39 -4.35 49.40 -4.02
CA PRO A 39 -3.64 48.25 -4.58
C PRO A 39 -3.84 48.20 -6.11
N MET A 40 -2.76 48.17 -6.89
CA MET A 40 -2.81 48.11 -8.35
C MET A 40 -3.02 46.68 -8.85
N ASP A 41 -3.94 46.50 -9.80
CA ASP A 41 -4.09 45.26 -10.57
C ASP A 41 -2.86 45.07 -11.48
N ARG A 42 -2.16 43.93 -11.33
CA ARG A 42 -0.95 43.57 -12.12
C ARG A 42 -1.19 42.41 -13.08
N ARG A 43 -2.44 42.01 -13.29
CA ARG A 43 -2.82 40.97 -14.26
C ARG A 43 -2.37 41.33 -15.67
N TRP A 44 -2.31 42.62 -16.00
CA TRP A 44 -1.83 43.12 -17.29
C TRP A 44 -0.44 42.58 -17.66
N MET A 45 0.46 42.31 -16.70
CA MET A 45 1.82 41.80 -16.98
C MET A 45 1.86 40.44 -17.69
N TYR A 46 0.84 39.60 -17.48
CA TYR A 46 0.82 38.22 -17.99
C TYR A 46 -0.41 37.89 -18.85
N TYR A 47 -1.50 38.67 -18.73
CA TYR A 47 -2.76 38.38 -19.40
C TYR A 47 -3.15 39.41 -20.47
N ALA A 48 -2.56 40.62 -20.48
CA ALA A 48 -2.77 41.58 -21.55
C ALA A 48 -1.84 41.31 -22.75
N HIS A 49 -2.35 41.45 -23.97
CA HIS A 49 -1.55 41.29 -25.18
C HIS A 49 -0.48 42.39 -25.27
N ARG A 50 0.75 42.08 -25.69
CA ARG A 50 1.90 43.03 -25.64
C ARG A 50 1.74 44.29 -26.50
N SER A 51 0.84 44.26 -27.50
CA SER A 51 0.49 45.43 -28.32
C SER A 51 -0.64 46.27 -27.74
N SER A 52 -1.29 45.84 -26.66
CA SER A 52 -2.38 46.57 -26.00
C SER A 52 -1.86 47.84 -25.32
N THR A 53 -2.74 48.84 -25.23
CA THR A 53 -2.48 50.07 -24.48
C THR A 53 -2.23 49.76 -23.00
N GLU A 54 -3.04 48.88 -22.41
CA GLU A 54 -2.93 48.44 -21.01
C GLU A 54 -1.53 47.87 -20.69
N TYR A 55 -1.01 46.98 -21.54
CA TYR A 55 0.34 46.42 -21.34
C TYR A 55 1.44 47.47 -21.49
N ARG A 56 1.32 48.38 -22.49
CA ARG A 56 2.32 49.42 -22.74
C ARG A 56 2.36 50.48 -21.65
N GLU A 57 1.19 50.87 -21.15
CA GLU A 57 1.05 51.80 -20.03
C GLU A 57 1.61 51.17 -18.75
N GLY A 58 1.26 49.91 -18.47
CA GLY A 58 1.81 49.17 -17.33
C GLY A 58 3.33 49.00 -17.39
N VAL A 59 3.91 48.68 -18.56
CA VAL A 59 5.38 48.60 -18.72
C VAL A 59 6.03 49.96 -18.44
N THR A 60 5.41 51.05 -18.92
CA THR A 60 5.92 52.41 -18.69
C THR A 60 5.86 52.78 -17.20
N GLU A 61 4.81 52.39 -16.50
CA GLU A 61 4.67 52.56 -15.06
C GLU A 61 5.74 51.76 -14.29
N PHE A 62 5.95 50.49 -14.65
CA PHE A 62 7.00 49.65 -14.06
C PHE A 62 8.39 50.25 -14.25
N VAL A 63 8.77 50.65 -15.47
CA VAL A 63 10.10 51.22 -15.75
C VAL A 63 10.29 52.53 -15.00
N THR A 64 9.24 53.34 -14.87
CA THR A 64 9.28 54.58 -14.08
C THR A 64 9.49 54.29 -12.59
N PHE A 65 8.79 53.29 -12.04
CA PHE A 65 8.98 52.86 -10.65
C PHE A 65 10.40 52.33 -10.40
N ALA A 66 10.89 51.46 -11.29
CA ALA A 66 12.22 50.89 -11.19
C ALA A 66 13.33 51.94 -11.36
N ASP A 67 13.15 52.96 -12.20
CA ASP A 67 14.12 54.06 -12.35
C ASP A 67 14.14 54.97 -11.11
N ASN A 68 12.98 55.15 -10.45
CA ASN A 68 12.91 55.89 -9.20
C ASN A 68 13.60 55.14 -8.04
N ASP A 69 13.46 53.81 -7.94
CA ASP A 69 14.22 53.00 -6.97
C ASP A 69 15.73 52.97 -7.30
N ARG A 70 16.08 52.84 -8.59
CA ARG A 70 17.48 52.95 -9.04
C ARG A 70 18.12 54.27 -8.58
N LYS A 71 17.42 55.39 -8.78
CA LYS A 71 17.88 56.72 -8.35
C LYS A 71 17.93 56.86 -6.82
N SER A 72 16.94 56.34 -6.09
CA SER A 72 16.91 56.41 -4.62
C SER A 72 18.06 55.63 -3.98
N ARG A 73 18.49 54.52 -4.61
CA ARG A 73 19.62 53.70 -4.19
C ARG A 73 20.97 54.16 -4.75
N MET A 74 21.00 55.27 -5.50
CA MET A 74 22.22 55.78 -6.17
C MET A 74 22.92 54.75 -7.07
N SER A 75 22.17 53.83 -7.70
CA SER A 75 22.72 52.82 -8.61
C SER A 75 22.83 53.36 -10.04
N MET A 76 23.92 53.05 -10.75
CA MET A 76 24.04 53.38 -12.18
C MET A 76 23.19 52.46 -13.06
N HIS A 77 22.84 51.24 -12.61
CA HIS A 77 22.19 50.22 -13.46
C HIS A 77 20.83 49.75 -12.87
N MET A 78 19.92 49.34 -13.76
CA MET A 78 18.64 48.69 -13.47
C MET A 78 18.70 47.21 -13.86
N LEU A 79 18.06 46.33 -13.08
CA LEU A 79 17.91 44.93 -13.47
C LEU A 79 16.75 44.77 -14.45
N CYS A 80 16.92 43.98 -15.50
CA CYS A 80 15.86 43.77 -16.49
C CYS A 80 15.03 42.50 -16.18
N PRO A 81 13.73 42.62 -15.83
CA PRO A 81 12.89 41.46 -15.50
C PRO A 81 12.28 40.78 -16.74
N CYS A 82 12.80 41.03 -17.95
CA CYS A 82 12.24 40.40 -19.14
C CYS A 82 12.49 38.88 -19.13
N ARG A 83 11.74 38.12 -19.95
CA ARG A 83 11.83 36.64 -20.00
C ARG A 83 13.24 36.11 -20.26
N ASP A 84 14.05 36.88 -20.98
CA ASP A 84 15.40 36.49 -21.37
C ASP A 84 16.44 36.94 -20.33
N CYS A 85 16.30 38.15 -19.79
CA CYS A 85 17.24 38.72 -18.82
C CYS A 85 16.99 38.26 -17.37
N LYS A 86 15.75 37.93 -16.99
CA LYS A 86 15.33 37.35 -15.69
C LYS A 86 15.89 38.04 -14.42
N ASN A 87 16.06 39.37 -14.44
CA ASN A 87 16.71 40.16 -13.38
C ASN A 87 18.19 39.80 -13.12
N GLU A 88 18.87 39.18 -14.09
CA GLU A 88 20.29 38.83 -14.02
C GLU A 88 21.18 39.80 -14.80
N GLN A 89 20.61 40.55 -15.75
CA GLN A 89 21.31 41.56 -16.55
C GLN A 89 21.12 42.96 -15.99
N MET A 90 22.24 43.69 -15.83
CA MET A 90 22.29 45.09 -15.38
C MET A 90 22.36 46.01 -16.61
N ILE A 91 21.34 46.84 -16.80
CA ILE A 91 21.21 47.74 -17.95
C ILE A 91 21.22 49.19 -17.44
N GLU A 92 22.04 50.04 -18.05
CA GLU A 92 22.17 51.44 -17.64
C GLU A 92 21.03 52.31 -18.20
N ASP A 93 20.60 52.04 -19.45
CA ASP A 93 19.53 52.76 -20.12
C ASP A 93 18.14 52.18 -19.80
N LYS A 94 17.26 53.01 -19.24
CA LYS A 94 15.87 52.62 -18.93
C LYS A 94 15.05 52.34 -20.20
N ASP A 95 15.38 52.99 -21.32
CA ASP A 95 14.63 52.83 -22.56
C ASP A 95 14.95 51.46 -23.20
N GLU A 96 16.14 50.91 -22.96
CA GLU A 96 16.51 49.54 -23.32
C GLU A 96 15.74 48.51 -22.47
N VAL A 97 15.59 48.73 -21.15
CA VAL A 97 14.75 47.89 -20.30
C VAL A 97 13.28 47.93 -20.75
N HIS A 98 12.77 49.10 -21.12
CA HIS A 98 11.43 49.26 -21.68
C HIS A 98 11.28 48.45 -22.98
N ALA A 99 12.20 48.60 -23.92
CA ALA A 99 12.19 47.86 -25.19
C ALA A 99 12.21 46.34 -24.96
N HIS A 100 13.04 45.83 -24.05
CA HIS A 100 13.08 44.41 -23.69
C HIS A 100 11.74 43.90 -23.14
N LEU A 101 11.04 44.71 -22.33
CA LEU A 101 9.74 44.34 -21.79
C LEU A 101 8.61 44.40 -22.83
N ILE A 102 8.70 45.30 -23.81
CA ILE A 102 7.78 45.34 -24.95
C ILE A 102 8.01 44.15 -25.89
N MET A 103 9.26 43.79 -26.20
CA MET A 103 9.58 42.70 -27.13
C MET A 103 9.43 41.31 -26.51
N ASN A 104 9.91 41.11 -25.29
CA ASN A 104 10.09 39.78 -24.70
C ASN A 104 9.13 39.48 -23.55
N GLY A 105 8.51 40.51 -22.97
CA GLY A 105 7.60 40.37 -21.84
C GLY A 105 8.29 40.07 -20.50
N PHE A 106 7.53 40.07 -19.40
CA PHE A 106 8.06 39.79 -18.06
C PHE A 106 8.36 38.30 -17.83
N MET A 107 9.38 38.01 -17.01
CA MET A 107 9.66 36.67 -16.50
C MET A 107 8.48 36.14 -15.67
N LYS A 108 8.21 34.82 -15.73
CA LYS A 108 7.04 34.22 -15.05
C LYS A 108 7.09 34.46 -13.54
N LYS A 109 5.94 34.77 -12.94
CA LYS A 109 5.70 34.92 -11.49
C LYS A 109 6.45 36.06 -10.80
N TYR A 110 6.91 37.07 -11.55
CA TYR A 110 7.48 38.30 -11.00
C TYR A 110 6.39 39.35 -10.77
N THR A 111 5.48 39.08 -9.83
CA THR A 111 4.32 39.94 -9.51
C THR A 111 4.60 40.95 -8.39
N CYS A 112 5.65 40.74 -7.61
CA CYS A 112 6.18 41.68 -6.63
C CYS A 112 7.56 42.17 -7.11
N TRP A 113 7.74 43.48 -7.23
CA TRP A 113 8.94 44.11 -7.79
C TRP A 113 10.05 44.22 -6.73
N THR A 114 10.33 43.12 -6.04
CA THR A 114 11.26 43.05 -4.90
C THR A 114 12.68 43.49 -5.25
N LYS A 115 13.13 43.24 -6.50
CA LYS A 115 14.43 43.72 -6.98
C LYS A 115 14.45 45.21 -7.37
N HIS A 116 13.29 45.87 -7.40
CA HIS A 116 13.10 47.27 -7.82
C HIS A 116 12.43 48.14 -6.76
N GLY A 117 12.53 47.80 -5.47
CA GLY A 117 12.12 48.70 -4.39
C GLY A 117 10.82 48.34 -3.68
N GLU A 118 10.08 47.35 -4.18
CA GLU A 118 8.83 46.94 -3.53
C GLU A 118 9.10 46.00 -2.34
N GLN A 119 8.63 46.39 -1.16
CA GLN A 119 8.74 45.58 0.06
C GLN A 119 7.54 44.62 0.17
N GLU A 120 7.81 43.35 0.47
CA GLU A 120 6.78 42.40 0.91
C GLU A 120 6.34 42.76 2.34
N ALA A 121 5.04 42.62 2.64
CA ALA A 121 4.53 42.88 3.99
C ALA A 121 5.10 41.84 4.99
N PRO A 122 5.57 42.25 6.18
CA PRO A 122 6.28 41.36 7.09
C PRO A 122 5.36 40.38 7.84
N ASP A 123 5.76 39.10 7.78
CA ASP A 123 5.30 37.96 8.58
C ASP A 123 5.67 38.09 10.07
N VAL A 124 4.88 37.46 10.94
CA VAL A 124 5.13 37.38 12.39
C VAL A 124 6.19 36.31 12.69
N ALA A 125 7.22 36.73 13.45
CA ALA A 125 8.52 36.10 13.63
C ALA A 125 8.54 34.72 14.33
N ALA A 126 9.45 33.86 13.86
CA ALA A 126 10.05 32.76 14.63
C ALA A 126 11.46 33.20 15.07
N GLU A 127 11.73 33.22 16.38
CA GLU A 127 13.07 33.46 16.93
C GLU A 127 13.98 32.22 16.74
N GLU A 128 15.17 32.47 16.21
CA GLU A 128 16.29 31.53 16.16
C GLU A 128 16.98 31.46 17.54
N VAL A 129 16.92 30.29 18.19
CA VAL A 129 17.84 29.94 19.28
C VAL A 129 18.89 28.99 18.71
N LEU A 130 20.12 29.48 18.66
CA LEU A 130 21.34 28.70 18.48
C LEU A 130 21.51 27.76 19.69
N ASP A 131 21.40 26.45 19.48
CA ASP A 131 21.87 25.45 20.44
C ASP A 131 22.75 24.41 19.73
N GLN A 132 23.99 24.36 20.19
CA GLN A 132 24.97 23.32 19.91
C GLN A 132 24.60 22.05 20.69
N ASP A 133 24.90 20.89 20.09
CA ASP A 133 25.02 19.58 20.75
C ASP A 133 23.81 19.02 21.53
N VAL A 134 22.84 18.45 20.79
CA VAL A 134 22.15 17.19 21.21
C VAL A 134 21.88 16.32 19.97
N GLU A 135 22.85 15.47 19.61
CA GLU A 135 22.61 14.29 18.80
C GLU A 135 21.65 13.33 19.54
N ASN A 136 20.81 12.63 18.77
CA ASN A 136 19.78 11.65 19.18
C ASN A 136 18.39 12.23 19.51
N THR A 137 17.54 12.42 18.48
CA THR A 137 16.10 12.01 18.45
C THR A 137 15.32 12.49 17.21
N ALA A 138 15.89 13.27 16.29
CA ALA A 138 15.14 13.86 15.16
C ALA A 138 15.02 13.00 13.86
N ALA A 139 15.66 11.83 13.77
CA ALA A 139 15.69 11.04 12.52
C ALA A 139 14.39 10.27 12.19
N ALA A 140 13.33 10.36 13.01
CA ALA A 140 12.09 9.60 12.84
C ALA A 140 10.96 10.33 12.09
N ARG A 141 11.15 11.57 11.61
CA ARG A 141 10.09 12.36 10.94
C ARG A 141 10.29 12.65 9.45
N GLU A 142 11.44 12.34 8.87
CA GLU A 142 11.63 12.46 7.41
C GLU A 142 11.17 11.21 6.66
N GLY A 143 9.86 11.12 6.47
CA GLY A 143 9.21 10.09 5.65
C GLY A 143 7.76 10.40 5.24
N MET A 144 7.20 11.53 5.65
CA MET A 144 5.87 11.99 5.21
C MET A 144 5.95 13.41 4.68
N PHE A 145 6.60 13.59 3.53
CA PHE A 145 6.17 14.65 2.62
C PHE A 145 5.03 14.06 1.79
N VAL A 146 3.79 14.29 2.22
CA VAL A 146 2.61 14.11 1.37
C VAL A 146 2.43 15.44 0.66
N PRO A 147 2.69 15.54 -0.66
CA PRO A 147 2.31 16.73 -1.41
C PRO A 147 0.79 16.91 -1.27
N SER A 148 0.31 18.16 -1.16
CA SER A 148 -1.13 18.43 -1.24
C SER A 148 -1.70 17.83 -2.54
N PRO A 149 -2.78 17.02 -2.53
CA PRO A 149 -3.06 16.07 -3.61
C PRO A 149 -3.84 16.64 -4.80
N LEU A 150 -4.15 17.94 -4.83
CA LEU A 150 -5.00 18.51 -5.85
C LEU A 150 -4.29 19.61 -6.62
N GLY A 151 -3.84 19.27 -7.83
CA GLY A 151 -3.54 20.27 -8.85
C GLY A 151 -4.83 20.99 -9.25
N GLY A 152 -4.74 22.30 -9.45
CA GLY A 152 -5.86 23.14 -9.88
C GLY A 152 -6.05 23.04 -11.40
N GLU A 153 -7.06 22.29 -11.82
CA GLU A 153 -7.69 22.40 -13.13
C GLU A 153 -9.20 22.54 -12.89
N THR A 154 -9.84 23.43 -13.65
CA THR A 154 -11.27 23.74 -13.59
C THR A 154 -12.13 22.56 -14.06
N ILE A 155 -13.25 22.31 -13.39
CA ILE A 155 -14.15 21.18 -13.68
C ILE A 155 -15.23 21.52 -14.73
N ASP A 156 -15.52 20.60 -15.64
CA ASP A 156 -16.71 20.56 -16.50
C ASP A 156 -17.63 19.38 -16.07
N LEU A 157 -18.94 19.62 -15.92
CA LEU A 157 -19.94 18.59 -15.53
C LEU A 157 -20.67 18.04 -16.76
N ASP A 158 -20.87 16.73 -16.83
CA ASP A 158 -21.72 16.09 -17.83
C ASP A 158 -23.18 16.04 -17.37
N THR A 159 -23.91 17.12 -17.66
CA THR A 159 -25.33 17.30 -17.33
C THR A 159 -26.24 16.23 -17.97
N GLN A 160 -25.78 15.56 -19.04
CA GLN A 160 -26.60 14.58 -19.77
C GLN A 160 -26.62 13.21 -19.07
N CYS A 161 -25.55 12.84 -18.38
CA CYS A 161 -25.48 11.62 -17.58
C CYS A 161 -26.39 11.69 -16.33
N LEU A 162 -26.36 12.82 -15.61
CA LEU A 162 -27.19 13.08 -14.42
C LEU A 162 -28.70 13.16 -14.74
N SER A 163 -29.06 13.75 -15.89
CA SER A 163 -30.46 13.84 -16.32
C SER A 163 -31.02 12.51 -16.83
N THR A 164 -30.19 11.65 -17.43
CA THR A 164 -30.59 10.28 -17.82
C THR A 164 -30.94 9.43 -16.59
N MET A 165 -30.16 9.55 -15.50
CA MET A 165 -30.47 8.88 -14.23
C MET A 165 -31.80 9.30 -13.60
N LEU A 166 -32.16 10.58 -13.70
CA LEU A 166 -33.44 11.04 -13.17
C LEU A 166 -34.63 10.41 -13.88
N HIS A 167 -34.55 10.32 -15.21
CA HIS A 167 -35.57 9.65 -16.01
C HIS A 167 -35.65 8.14 -15.72
N ASP A 168 -34.53 7.49 -15.38
CA ASP A 168 -34.52 6.08 -14.97
C ASP A 168 -35.08 5.85 -13.55
N ILE A 169 -35.03 6.86 -12.65
CA ILE A 169 -35.58 6.80 -11.29
C ILE A 169 -37.11 7.08 -11.29
N GLU A 170 -37.65 7.82 -12.27
CA GLU A 170 -39.10 8.11 -12.39
C GLU A 170 -39.97 6.84 -12.54
N ASP A 171 -39.41 5.73 -13.05
CA ASP A 171 -40.16 4.49 -13.34
C ASP A 171 -40.28 3.52 -12.14
N ALA A 172 -39.72 3.85 -10.97
CA ALA A 172 -39.79 3.01 -9.77
C ALA A 172 -40.85 3.52 -8.79
N GLU A 173 -42.01 2.86 -8.75
CA GLU A 173 -43.19 3.16 -7.89
C GLU A 173 -42.93 3.20 -6.35
N ASP A 174 -41.67 3.10 -5.88
CA ASP A 174 -41.35 2.87 -4.46
C ASP A 174 -40.18 3.72 -3.90
N ASN A 175 -39.77 4.83 -4.55
CA ASN A 175 -38.58 5.58 -4.09
C ASN A 175 -38.68 7.12 -4.06
N ASP A 176 -39.85 7.67 -3.72
CA ASP A 176 -40.13 9.12 -3.63
C ASP A 176 -39.03 9.94 -2.94
N ARG A 177 -38.46 9.40 -1.85
CA ARG A 177 -37.46 10.11 -1.03
C ARG A 177 -36.07 10.18 -1.67
N ASP A 178 -35.70 9.21 -2.50
CA ASP A 178 -34.43 9.23 -3.25
C ASP A 178 -34.59 10.02 -4.55
N TYR A 179 -35.76 9.95 -5.18
CA TYR A 179 -36.12 10.76 -6.34
C TYR A 179 -36.04 12.26 -6.04
N GLU A 180 -36.67 12.74 -4.95
CA GLU A 180 -36.60 14.15 -4.54
C GLU A 180 -35.15 14.62 -4.29
N LYS A 181 -34.31 13.73 -3.76
CA LYS A 181 -32.91 14.01 -3.42
C LYS A 181 -32.02 14.07 -4.65
N PHE A 182 -32.19 13.14 -5.59
CA PHE A 182 -31.49 13.17 -6.88
C PHE A 182 -32.00 14.32 -7.75
N SER A 183 -33.30 14.65 -7.73
CA SER A 183 -33.88 15.77 -8.48
C SER A 183 -33.21 17.08 -8.10
N LYS A 184 -33.07 17.32 -6.79
CA LYS A 184 -32.38 18.50 -6.27
C LYS A 184 -30.90 18.56 -6.66
N LEU A 185 -30.21 17.42 -6.75
CA LEU A 185 -28.82 17.36 -7.18
C LEU A 185 -28.67 17.76 -8.66
N VAL A 186 -29.59 17.31 -9.52
CA VAL A 186 -29.59 17.70 -10.95
C VAL A 186 -30.02 19.15 -11.15
N GLU A 187 -30.99 19.63 -10.38
CA GLU A 187 -31.34 21.05 -10.34
C GLU A 187 -30.12 21.91 -9.99
N ASP A 188 -29.41 21.56 -8.91
CA ASP A 188 -28.19 22.27 -8.49
C ASP A 188 -27.04 22.13 -9.51
N CYS A 189 -27.01 21.04 -10.30
CA CYS A 189 -26.09 20.84 -11.41
C CYS A 189 -26.39 21.76 -12.61
N GLN A 190 -27.66 22.01 -12.88
CA GLN A 190 -28.12 22.86 -13.99
C GLN A 190 -28.18 24.34 -13.59
N MET A 191 -28.27 24.63 -12.29
CA MET A 191 -28.37 25.99 -11.77
C MET A 191 -27.02 26.72 -11.91
N PRO A 192 -26.92 27.80 -12.69
CA PRO A 192 -25.69 28.59 -12.79
C PRO A 192 -25.35 29.22 -11.44
N LEU A 193 -24.06 29.44 -11.17
CA LEU A 193 -23.64 30.10 -9.92
C LEU A 193 -24.23 31.52 -9.81
N TYR A 194 -24.37 32.22 -10.93
CA TYR A 194 -25.09 33.50 -11.10
C TYR A 194 -25.37 33.70 -12.61
N ASP A 195 -26.28 34.60 -12.97
CA ASP A 195 -26.86 34.70 -14.32
C ASP A 195 -25.86 34.92 -15.47
N GLU A 196 -24.76 35.65 -15.22
CA GLU A 196 -23.68 35.91 -16.20
C GLU A 196 -22.48 34.95 -16.07
N CYS A 197 -22.57 33.92 -15.23
CA CYS A 197 -21.47 32.99 -15.01
C CYS A 197 -21.22 32.13 -16.25
N LYS A 198 -19.95 31.84 -16.56
CA LYS A 198 -19.59 30.94 -17.68
C LYS A 198 -20.31 29.60 -17.50
N SER A 199 -20.77 28.98 -18.59
CA SER A 199 -21.55 27.73 -18.60
C SER A 199 -20.93 26.53 -17.88
N LYS A 200 -19.64 26.61 -17.50
CA LYS A 200 -18.88 25.58 -16.78
C LYS A 200 -19.03 25.67 -15.24
N HIS A 201 -19.65 26.71 -14.69
CA HIS A 201 -19.69 26.97 -13.25
C HIS A 201 -21.13 26.99 -12.71
N SER A 202 -21.70 25.79 -12.55
CA SER A 202 -22.96 25.59 -11.82
C SER A 202 -22.77 25.62 -10.31
N LYS A 203 -23.87 25.80 -9.57
CA LYS A 203 -23.90 25.76 -8.11
C LYS A 203 -23.25 24.48 -7.58
N LEU A 204 -23.62 23.30 -8.12
CA LEU A 204 -23.02 22.03 -7.73
C LEU A 204 -21.52 21.97 -8.07
N SER A 205 -21.11 22.40 -9.26
CA SER A 205 -19.68 22.40 -9.69
C SER A 205 -18.78 23.18 -8.74
N CYS A 206 -19.21 24.39 -8.35
CA CYS A 206 -18.43 25.29 -7.52
C CYS A 206 -18.40 24.82 -6.07
N VAL A 207 -19.51 24.30 -5.56
CA VAL A 207 -19.55 23.70 -4.23
C VAL A 207 -18.67 22.47 -4.16
N LEU A 208 -18.66 21.63 -5.20
CA LEU A 208 -17.76 20.48 -5.30
C LEU A 208 -16.29 20.91 -5.27
N GLU A 209 -15.86 21.84 -6.13
CA GLU A 209 -14.49 22.39 -6.12
C GLU A 209 -14.06 22.88 -4.73
N LEU A 210 -14.91 23.69 -4.10
CA LEU A 210 -14.62 24.28 -2.79
C LEU A 210 -14.57 23.22 -1.69
N MET A 211 -15.48 22.25 -1.71
CA MET A 211 -15.48 21.14 -0.75
C MET A 211 -14.31 20.17 -0.98
N LYS A 212 -13.88 19.99 -2.23
CA LYS A 212 -12.66 19.26 -2.62
C LYS A 212 -11.42 19.94 -2.07
N LEU A 213 -11.33 21.28 -2.19
CA LEU A 213 -10.28 22.10 -1.58
C LEU A 213 -10.29 21.98 -0.06
N LYS A 214 -11.47 22.04 0.57
CA LYS A 214 -11.65 21.88 2.01
C LYS A 214 -11.15 20.51 2.49
N ALA A 215 -11.62 19.43 1.87
CA ALA A 215 -11.27 18.06 2.23
C ALA A 215 -9.76 17.82 2.07
N SER A 216 -9.17 18.33 1.00
CA SER A 216 -7.78 18.05 0.64
C SER A 216 -6.76 18.83 1.45
N ASN A 217 -7.13 20.05 1.89
CA ASN A 217 -6.27 20.89 2.73
C ASN A 217 -6.64 20.81 4.21
N GLY A 218 -7.67 20.04 4.57
CA GLY A 218 -8.10 19.86 5.97
C GLY A 218 -8.61 21.14 6.61
N TRP A 219 -9.30 21.99 5.86
CA TRP A 219 -9.86 23.25 6.38
C TRP A 219 -10.96 23.00 7.41
N SER A 220 -10.91 23.76 8.50
CA SER A 220 -11.94 23.70 9.55
C SER A 220 -13.27 24.25 9.03
N ASP A 221 -14.41 23.72 9.52
CA ASP A 221 -15.75 24.22 9.17
C ASP A 221 -15.92 25.71 9.47
N LYS A 222 -15.27 26.21 10.54
CA LYS A 222 -15.29 27.64 10.85
C LYS A 222 -14.57 28.45 9.77
N SER A 223 -13.30 28.14 9.51
CA SER A 223 -12.49 28.86 8.52
C SER A 223 -13.06 28.74 7.11
N PHE A 224 -13.67 27.59 6.78
CA PHE A 224 -14.29 27.39 5.48
C PHE A 224 -15.62 28.13 5.35
N THR A 225 -16.42 28.21 6.42
CA THR A 225 -17.61 29.06 6.45
C THR A 225 -17.23 30.53 6.27
N GLU A 226 -16.22 31.03 6.98
CA GLU A 226 -15.71 32.41 6.79
C GLU A 226 -15.23 32.66 5.35
N LEU A 227 -14.63 31.66 4.71
CA LEU A 227 -14.28 31.74 3.28
C LEU A 227 -15.51 31.77 2.37
N LEU A 228 -16.51 30.92 2.63
CA LEU A 228 -17.73 30.87 1.84
C LEU A 228 -18.51 32.19 1.95
N GLU A 229 -18.59 32.77 3.14
CA GLU A 229 -19.14 34.11 3.38
C GLU A 229 -18.38 35.16 2.54
N LEU A 230 -17.05 35.18 2.62
CA LEU A 230 -16.23 36.11 1.83
C LEU A 230 -16.42 35.92 0.32
N LEU A 231 -16.44 34.68 -0.17
CA LEU A 231 -16.65 34.39 -1.58
C LEU A 231 -18.04 34.80 -2.04
N LYS A 232 -19.07 34.57 -1.21
CA LYS A 232 -20.44 34.96 -1.49
C LYS A 232 -20.60 36.47 -1.59
N ASP A 233 -19.90 37.23 -0.73
CA ASP A 233 -19.87 38.69 -0.75
C ASP A 233 -19.08 39.27 -1.94
N LEU A 234 -18.05 38.57 -2.41
CA LEU A 234 -17.23 38.99 -3.55
C LEU A 234 -17.89 38.71 -4.91
N LEU A 235 -18.82 37.76 -4.96
CA LEU A 235 -19.55 37.39 -6.17
C LEU A 235 -20.74 38.34 -6.43
N PRO A 236 -21.25 38.41 -7.66
CA PRO A 236 -22.40 39.26 -7.98
C PRO A 236 -23.60 39.02 -7.07
N GLU A 237 -24.36 40.09 -6.83
CA GLU A 237 -25.57 40.04 -6.01
C GLU A 237 -26.59 39.07 -6.63
N GLY A 238 -27.15 38.17 -5.82
CA GLY A 238 -28.02 37.09 -6.30
C GLY A 238 -27.32 35.76 -6.64
N ASN A 239 -26.04 35.59 -6.31
CA ASN A 239 -25.34 34.32 -6.54
C ASN A 239 -25.84 33.17 -5.66
N ASN A 240 -25.74 31.95 -6.19
CA ASN A 240 -26.23 30.70 -5.60
C ASN A 240 -25.20 29.98 -4.72
N LEU A 241 -24.07 30.63 -4.37
CA LEU A 241 -23.05 30.00 -3.52
C LEU A 241 -23.60 29.78 -2.10
N PRO A 242 -23.38 28.61 -1.48
CA PRO A 242 -23.67 28.41 -0.05
C PRO A 242 -22.92 29.40 0.82
N GLN A 243 -23.56 29.89 1.88
CA GLN A 243 -22.94 30.81 2.83
C GLN A 243 -22.22 30.07 3.95
N THR A 244 -22.62 28.83 4.24
CA THR A 244 -22.06 28.03 5.32
C THR A 244 -21.53 26.69 4.83
N THR A 245 -20.57 26.13 5.59
CA THR A 245 -20.08 24.76 5.34
C THR A 245 -21.22 23.73 5.41
N TYR A 246 -22.21 23.98 6.27
CA TYR A 246 -23.38 23.11 6.40
C TYR A 246 -24.24 23.14 5.14
N GLU A 247 -24.56 24.32 4.61
CA GLU A 247 -25.29 24.46 3.35
C GLU A 247 -24.52 23.82 2.19
N ALA A 248 -23.19 24.00 2.13
CA ALA A 248 -22.34 23.34 1.14
C ALA A 248 -22.40 21.81 1.25
N LYS A 249 -22.38 21.26 2.48
CA LYS A 249 -22.58 19.82 2.72
C LYS A 249 -23.97 19.34 2.31
N GLN A 250 -25.03 20.15 2.49
CA GLN A 250 -26.39 19.80 2.06
C GLN A 250 -26.54 19.74 0.53
N VAL A 251 -25.84 20.59 -0.21
CA VAL A 251 -25.78 20.53 -1.67
C VAL A 251 -25.13 19.22 -2.15
N LEU A 252 -24.17 18.67 -1.40
CA LEU A 252 -23.47 17.43 -1.76
C LEU A 252 -24.12 16.14 -1.23
N CYS A 253 -24.91 16.23 -0.16
CA CYS A 253 -25.43 15.05 0.53
C CYS A 253 -26.86 15.28 1.04
N PRO A 254 -27.89 14.90 0.27
CA PRO A 254 -29.28 14.96 0.72
C PRO A 254 -29.71 13.80 1.65
N LEU A 255 -28.84 12.80 1.88
CA LEU A 255 -29.19 11.51 2.48
C LEU A 255 -28.75 11.41 3.95
N GLY A 256 -29.57 11.96 4.86
CA GLY A 256 -29.50 11.65 6.30
C GLY A 256 -30.16 10.31 6.64
N LEU A 257 -29.61 9.61 7.64
CA LEU A 257 -30.15 8.36 8.19
C LEU A 257 -30.93 8.66 9.48
N GLU A 258 -32.19 8.24 9.51
CA GLU A 258 -33.10 8.45 10.64
C GLU A 258 -33.76 7.12 11.00
N GLU A 259 -33.28 6.47 12.07
CA GLU A 259 -34.10 5.48 12.79
C GLU A 259 -33.62 5.35 14.25
N TYR A 260 -34.58 5.33 15.19
CA TYR A 260 -34.44 5.17 16.65
C TYR A 260 -34.03 6.40 17.50
N ALA A 261 -34.21 7.63 17.02
CA ALA A 261 -33.80 8.87 17.69
C ALA A 261 -34.39 9.10 19.11
N ASP A 262 -35.52 8.47 19.46
CA ASP A 262 -36.35 8.90 20.61
C ASP A 262 -36.19 8.09 21.92
N LEU A 263 -35.22 7.17 22.01
CA LEU A 263 -35.12 6.24 23.16
C LEU A 263 -34.07 6.65 24.21
N ASP A 264 -34.48 6.82 25.49
CA ASP A 264 -33.61 7.24 26.61
C ASP A 264 -32.93 6.11 27.40
N VAL A 265 -33.49 4.90 27.31
CA VAL A 265 -33.07 3.73 28.08
C VAL A 265 -32.86 2.53 27.15
N CYS A 266 -32.00 1.61 27.56
CA CYS A 266 -31.85 0.33 26.88
C CYS A 266 -33.12 -0.52 27.11
N PRO A 267 -33.82 -0.97 26.06
CA PRO A 267 -35.03 -1.77 26.19
C PRO A 267 -34.76 -3.17 26.77
N ILE A 268 -33.51 -3.67 26.69
CA ILE A 268 -33.12 -5.00 27.17
C ILE A 268 -32.75 -4.98 28.65
N CYS A 269 -31.88 -4.05 29.07
CA CYS A 269 -31.31 -4.06 30.43
C CYS A 269 -31.70 -2.85 31.29
N GLY A 270 -32.52 -1.93 30.77
CA GLY A 270 -32.97 -0.73 31.48
C GLY A 270 -31.87 0.29 31.78
N ALA A 271 -30.62 0.06 31.31
CA ALA A 271 -29.52 0.99 31.52
C ALA A 271 -29.74 2.30 30.75
N SER A 272 -29.40 3.43 31.37
CA SER A 272 -29.45 4.73 30.69
C SER A 272 -28.42 4.77 29.55
N ARG A 273 -28.83 5.31 28.39
CA ARG A 273 -27.97 5.48 27.21
C ARG A 273 -26.98 6.66 27.36
N TYR A 274 -27.17 7.49 28.38
CA TYR A 274 -26.41 8.71 28.63
C TYR A 274 -25.58 8.61 29.91
N LYS A 275 -24.45 9.31 29.94
CA LYS A 275 -23.69 9.52 31.18
C LYS A 275 -24.52 10.41 32.11
N ARG A 276 -24.59 10.07 33.40
CA ARG A 276 -25.24 10.93 34.39
C ARG A 276 -24.33 12.11 34.72
N ALA A 277 -24.80 13.33 34.52
CA ALA A 277 -24.13 14.53 35.05
C ALA A 277 -24.24 14.50 36.58
N LYS A 278 -23.13 14.66 37.30
CA LYS A 278 -23.17 14.94 38.75
C LYS A 278 -23.55 16.41 38.92
N SER A 279 -24.81 16.70 39.23
CA SER A 279 -25.18 17.99 39.80
C SER A 279 -25.11 17.87 41.32
N GLU A 280 -24.27 18.67 41.97
CA GLU A 280 -24.44 19.01 43.38
C GLU A 280 -25.70 19.89 43.48
N GLY A 281 -26.71 19.44 44.22
CA GLY A 281 -27.97 20.16 44.42
C GLY A 281 -29.19 19.30 44.13
N GLU A 282 -29.96 19.03 45.18
CA GLU A 282 -31.19 18.25 45.20
C GLU A 282 -32.29 18.84 44.29
N GLY A 283 -33.06 17.96 43.64
CA GLY A 283 -34.44 18.26 43.22
C GLY A 283 -34.73 18.66 41.77
N SER A 284 -33.75 18.73 40.87
CA SER A 284 -33.98 19.06 39.45
C SER A 284 -33.60 17.91 38.53
N LYS A 285 -34.48 17.59 37.56
CA LYS A 285 -34.31 16.55 36.53
C LYS A 285 -32.85 16.48 36.07
N SER A 286 -32.19 15.34 36.27
CA SER A 286 -30.80 15.14 35.86
C SER A 286 -30.64 15.53 34.39
N LYS A 287 -29.87 16.59 34.08
CA LYS A 287 -29.55 16.95 32.69
C LYS A 287 -28.91 15.74 32.01
N ARG A 288 -29.41 15.37 30.81
CA ARG A 288 -28.80 14.33 29.96
C ARG A 288 -27.32 14.70 29.77
N GLY A 289 -26.39 13.89 30.27
CA GLY A 289 -24.98 14.03 29.93
C GLY A 289 -24.70 13.46 28.54
N GLY A 290 -23.45 13.52 28.07
CA GLY A 290 -23.09 12.93 26.77
C GLY A 290 -23.33 11.41 26.68
N PRO A 291 -23.41 10.83 25.47
CA PRO A 291 -23.63 9.40 25.28
C PRO A 291 -22.60 8.54 26.01
N ALA A 292 -23.04 7.37 26.50
CA ALA A 292 -22.18 6.46 27.27
C ALA A 292 -21.03 5.87 26.42
N LYS A 293 -21.35 5.47 25.18
CA LYS A 293 -20.42 5.01 24.14
C LYS A 293 -21.03 5.29 22.77
N VAL A 294 -20.21 5.61 21.78
CA VAL A 294 -20.64 5.90 20.40
C VAL A 294 -20.06 4.88 19.43
N VAL A 295 -20.82 4.55 18.41
CA VAL A 295 -20.39 3.90 17.17
C VAL A 295 -20.94 4.77 16.07
N TRP A 296 -20.20 4.88 14.98
CA TRP A 296 -20.74 5.39 13.74
C TRP A 296 -20.95 4.22 12.81
N TYR A 297 -22.19 4.03 12.36
CA TYR A 297 -22.56 3.02 11.39
C TYR A 297 -22.88 3.70 10.07
N LEU A 298 -22.29 3.19 8.99
CA LEU A 298 -22.53 3.63 7.63
C LEU A 298 -23.24 2.47 6.92
N PRO A 299 -24.49 2.63 6.45
CA PRO A 299 -25.24 1.56 5.80
C PRO A 299 -24.54 1.06 4.56
N ILE A 300 -24.54 -0.25 4.35
CA ILE A 300 -23.78 -0.86 3.26
C ILE A 300 -24.64 -1.05 2.00
N ALA A 301 -25.92 -1.35 2.14
CA ALA A 301 -26.82 -1.57 0.99
C ALA A 301 -26.89 -0.35 0.06
N GLU A 302 -27.11 0.85 0.61
CA GLU A 302 -27.20 2.10 -0.16
C GLU A 302 -25.87 2.46 -0.85
N ARG A 303 -24.73 2.05 -0.29
CA ARG A 303 -23.43 2.21 -0.96
C ARG A 303 -23.26 1.29 -2.14
N MET A 304 -23.74 0.06 -2.05
CA MET A 304 -23.69 -0.87 -3.18
C MET A 304 -24.62 -0.41 -4.32
N LYS A 305 -25.83 0.07 -4.00
CA LYS A 305 -26.73 0.68 -5.00
C LYS A 305 -26.05 1.85 -5.73
N ARG A 306 -25.36 2.73 -4.98
CA ARG A 306 -24.58 3.83 -5.57
C ARG A 306 -23.48 3.34 -6.53
N MET A 307 -22.83 2.22 -6.24
CA MET A 307 -21.86 1.63 -7.18
C MET A 307 -22.54 1.19 -8.48
N PHE A 308 -23.74 0.59 -8.44
CA PHE A 308 -24.46 0.16 -9.65
C PHE A 308 -25.08 1.31 -10.44
N ALA A 309 -25.36 2.45 -9.79
CA ALA A 309 -25.78 3.65 -10.49
C ALA A 309 -24.67 4.16 -11.44
N ASN A 310 -23.39 4.01 -11.11
CA ASN A 310 -22.34 4.41 -12.05
C ASN A 310 -22.04 3.28 -13.05
N LYS A 311 -22.19 3.56 -14.35
CA LYS A 311 -21.97 2.59 -15.44
C LYS A 311 -20.60 1.92 -15.42
N GLU A 312 -19.52 2.67 -15.19
CA GLU A 312 -18.16 2.12 -15.16
C GLU A 312 -17.94 1.23 -13.93
N GLN A 313 -18.49 1.65 -12.78
CA GLN A 313 -18.42 0.87 -11.54
C GLN A 313 -19.26 -0.42 -11.62
N ALA A 314 -20.47 -0.34 -12.15
CA ALA A 314 -21.35 -1.48 -12.37
C ALA A 314 -20.67 -2.53 -13.26
N LYS A 315 -19.99 -2.09 -14.33
CA LYS A 315 -19.16 -2.96 -15.16
C LYS A 315 -18.02 -3.61 -14.37
N LEU A 316 -17.26 -2.83 -13.59
CA LEU A 316 -16.12 -3.33 -12.81
C LEU A 316 -16.50 -4.42 -11.79
N VAL A 317 -17.70 -4.35 -11.20
CA VAL A 317 -18.19 -5.38 -10.27
C VAL A 317 -18.41 -6.73 -10.98
N ARG A 318 -18.64 -6.74 -12.28
CA ARG A 318 -18.84 -7.97 -13.06
C ARG A 318 -17.52 -8.57 -13.55
N TRP A 319 -16.39 -7.87 -13.38
CA TRP A 319 -15.07 -8.27 -13.86
C TRP A 319 -14.69 -9.70 -13.48
N HIS A 320 -14.94 -10.10 -12.23
CA HIS A 320 -14.56 -11.42 -11.72
C HIS A 320 -15.20 -12.60 -12.49
N ALA A 321 -16.34 -12.37 -13.15
CA ALA A 321 -17.07 -13.34 -13.94
C ALA A 321 -16.86 -13.18 -15.44
N GLU A 322 -16.70 -11.94 -15.93
CA GLU A 322 -16.76 -11.63 -17.37
C GLU A 322 -15.39 -11.38 -18.01
N GLU A 323 -14.47 -10.73 -17.30
CA GLU A 323 -13.18 -10.29 -17.85
C GLU A 323 -11.99 -11.01 -17.20
N ARG A 324 -12.20 -11.68 -16.08
CA ARG A 324 -11.16 -12.43 -15.38
C ARG A 324 -10.64 -13.58 -16.24
N LYS A 325 -9.31 -13.68 -16.33
CA LYS A 325 -8.61 -14.80 -16.95
C LYS A 325 -8.88 -16.11 -16.19
N VAL A 326 -9.24 -17.15 -16.93
CA VAL A 326 -9.52 -18.50 -16.39
C VAL A 326 -8.50 -19.48 -16.98
N ASP A 327 -7.33 -19.59 -16.33
CA ASP A 327 -6.18 -20.35 -16.83
C ASP A 327 -5.65 -21.37 -15.81
N THR A 328 -6.54 -21.92 -14.97
CA THR A 328 -6.24 -22.88 -13.88
C THR A 328 -5.38 -22.36 -12.73
N MET A 329 -4.73 -21.20 -12.88
CA MET A 329 -3.93 -20.53 -11.85
C MET A 329 -4.81 -19.88 -10.77
N LEU A 330 -4.30 -19.76 -9.55
CA LEU A 330 -4.89 -18.92 -8.52
C LEU A 330 -4.41 -17.48 -8.71
N ARG A 331 -5.29 -16.59 -9.19
CA ARG A 331 -5.01 -15.16 -9.43
C ARG A 331 -5.88 -14.25 -8.55
N HIS A 332 -7.03 -14.76 -8.14
CA HIS A 332 -8.08 -14.00 -7.45
C HIS A 332 -8.90 -14.93 -6.52
N PRO A 333 -9.58 -14.43 -5.47
CA PRO A 333 -10.46 -15.27 -4.64
C PRO A 333 -11.52 -16.05 -5.41
N ALA A 334 -11.93 -15.57 -6.58
CA ALA A 334 -12.84 -16.30 -7.48
C ALA A 334 -12.28 -17.63 -8.02
N ASP A 335 -10.96 -17.82 -8.03
CA ASP A 335 -10.31 -19.08 -8.44
C ASP A 335 -10.32 -20.15 -7.32
N SER A 336 -10.65 -19.71 -6.11
CA SER A 336 -10.50 -20.52 -4.91
C SER A 336 -11.54 -21.65 -4.80
N VAL A 337 -11.25 -22.63 -3.95
CA VAL A 337 -12.18 -23.73 -3.68
C VAL A 337 -13.41 -23.23 -2.93
N GLN A 338 -13.28 -22.27 -2.02
CA GLN A 338 -14.42 -21.76 -1.25
C GLN A 338 -15.41 -21.03 -2.14
N TRP A 339 -14.93 -20.18 -3.05
CA TRP A 339 -15.81 -19.47 -3.99
C TRP A 339 -16.60 -20.46 -4.85
N ARG A 340 -15.92 -21.43 -5.45
CA ARG A 340 -16.58 -22.49 -6.25
C ARG A 340 -17.54 -23.34 -5.43
N THR A 341 -17.26 -23.57 -4.15
CA THR A 341 -18.14 -24.34 -3.26
C THR A 341 -19.42 -23.56 -2.95
N ILE A 342 -19.30 -22.27 -2.65
CA ILE A 342 -20.46 -21.39 -2.45
C ILE A 342 -21.30 -21.32 -3.71
N ASP A 343 -20.68 -21.16 -4.88
CA ASP A 343 -21.40 -21.07 -6.15
C ASP A 343 -22.19 -22.36 -6.46
N ARG A 344 -21.68 -23.51 -6.04
CA ARG A 344 -22.36 -24.81 -6.20
C ARG A 344 -23.52 -24.98 -5.22
N ILE A 345 -23.39 -24.52 -3.97
CA ILE A 345 -24.40 -24.66 -2.93
C ILE A 345 -25.54 -23.64 -3.14
N TYR A 346 -25.19 -22.41 -3.52
CA TYR A 346 -26.11 -21.28 -3.62
C TYR A 346 -26.19 -20.75 -5.06
N GLN A 347 -26.74 -21.56 -5.96
CA GLN A 347 -26.85 -21.22 -7.38
C GLN A 347 -27.67 -19.95 -7.62
N GLU A 348 -28.74 -19.73 -6.85
CA GLU A 348 -29.54 -18.51 -6.95
C GLU A 348 -28.71 -17.24 -6.69
N PHE A 349 -27.74 -17.31 -5.77
CA PHE A 349 -26.81 -16.21 -5.51
C PHE A 349 -25.74 -16.10 -6.59
N SER A 350 -25.17 -17.20 -7.07
CA SER A 350 -24.03 -17.18 -7.99
C SER A 350 -24.40 -16.97 -9.47
N ASN A 351 -25.64 -17.28 -9.85
CA ASN A 351 -26.13 -17.11 -11.22
C ASN A 351 -26.15 -15.64 -11.68
N ASP A 352 -26.29 -14.69 -10.74
CA ASP A 352 -26.18 -13.27 -11.03
C ASP A 352 -24.77 -12.75 -10.66
N PRO A 353 -23.91 -12.41 -11.64
CA PRO A 353 -22.56 -11.92 -11.38
C PRO A 353 -22.53 -10.54 -10.71
N ARG A 354 -23.67 -9.86 -10.57
CA ARG A 354 -23.77 -8.60 -9.83
C ARG A 354 -23.80 -8.81 -8.32
N ASN A 355 -24.12 -10.02 -7.85
CA ASN A 355 -24.14 -10.33 -6.42
C ASN A 355 -22.73 -10.26 -5.81
N MET A 356 -22.60 -9.50 -4.72
CA MET A 356 -21.31 -9.05 -4.20
C MET A 356 -20.76 -9.94 -3.08
N ARG A 357 -19.44 -10.16 -3.08
CA ARG A 357 -18.70 -10.88 -2.04
C ARG A 357 -17.71 -9.94 -1.37
N PHE A 358 -17.76 -9.83 -0.04
CA PHE A 358 -16.92 -8.93 0.72
C PHE A 358 -15.94 -9.66 1.65
N ALA A 359 -14.72 -9.15 1.78
CA ALA A 359 -13.90 -9.40 2.95
C ALA A 359 -14.05 -8.27 3.97
N MET A 360 -14.09 -8.62 5.26
CA MET A 360 -14.12 -7.66 6.35
C MET A 360 -12.77 -7.57 7.07
N CYS A 361 -12.25 -6.36 7.23
CA CYS A 361 -11.04 -6.08 8.02
C CYS A 361 -11.39 -5.27 9.27
N THR A 362 -10.79 -5.58 10.42
CA THR A 362 -10.81 -4.69 11.58
C THR A 362 -9.54 -4.81 12.42
N ASP A 363 -9.09 -3.67 12.96
CA ASP A 363 -7.99 -3.60 13.92
C ASP A 363 -8.11 -2.31 14.75
N GLY A 364 -7.48 -2.30 15.92
CA GLY A 364 -7.42 -1.16 16.82
C GLY A 364 -6.41 -0.12 16.36
N ILE A 365 -6.87 1.08 16.02
CA ILE A 365 -6.01 2.22 15.74
C ILE A 365 -5.90 3.13 16.96
N ASN A 366 -4.68 3.63 17.21
CA ASN A 366 -4.53 4.84 18.01
C ASN A 366 -4.70 6.06 17.10
N PRO A 367 -5.75 6.89 17.30
CA PRO A 367 -6.03 8.04 16.45
C PRO A 367 -5.04 9.19 16.62
N PHE A 368 -4.23 9.20 17.69
CA PHE A 368 -3.31 10.30 18.00
C PHE A 368 -1.94 10.17 17.34
N GLY A 369 -1.69 9.07 16.62
CA GLY A 369 -0.41 8.81 15.97
C GLY A 369 0.76 8.59 16.93
N ASP A 370 0.49 8.39 18.22
CA ASP A 370 1.50 8.02 19.22
C ASP A 370 1.58 6.49 19.36
N LEU A 371 2.72 5.99 19.82
CA LEU A 371 2.96 4.56 20.11
C LEU A 371 2.27 4.10 21.41
N SER A 372 1.37 4.91 21.95
CA SER A 372 0.68 4.67 23.22
C SER A 372 -0.45 3.67 23.03
N SER A 373 -0.64 2.76 24.00
CA SER A 373 -1.80 1.85 24.03
C SER A 373 -3.00 2.43 24.81
N ARG A 374 -2.95 3.72 25.19
CA ARG A 374 -3.98 4.36 26.03
C ARG A 374 -5.32 4.56 25.32
N HIS A 375 -5.32 4.64 23.99
CA HIS A 375 -6.53 4.81 23.18
C HIS A 375 -6.51 3.85 22.00
N SER A 376 -7.62 3.13 21.81
CA SER A 376 -7.82 2.20 20.71
C SER A 376 -9.23 2.36 20.15
N THR A 377 -9.32 2.96 18.97
CA THR A 377 -10.52 3.11 18.14
C THR A 377 -10.56 1.96 17.15
N TRP A 378 -11.73 1.39 16.86
CA TRP A 378 -11.83 0.19 16.02
C TRP A 378 -12.70 0.44 14.79
N PRO A 379 -12.11 0.79 13.64
CA PRO A 379 -12.79 0.78 12.36
C PRO A 379 -13.08 -0.65 11.87
N VAL A 380 -14.20 -0.82 11.17
CA VAL A 380 -14.59 -2.03 10.45
C VAL A 380 -14.68 -1.66 8.98
N LEU A 381 -13.85 -2.31 8.17
CA LEU A 381 -13.71 -2.04 6.74
C LEU A 381 -14.30 -3.20 5.94
N LEU A 382 -14.90 -2.90 4.79
CA LEU A 382 -15.35 -3.89 3.80
C LEU A 382 -14.58 -3.69 2.49
N VAL A 383 -14.15 -4.81 1.92
CA VAL A 383 -13.40 -4.90 0.66
C VAL A 383 -14.19 -5.74 -0.33
N ASN A 384 -14.54 -5.16 -1.47
CA ASN A 384 -15.31 -5.85 -2.50
C ASN A 384 -14.39 -6.78 -3.33
N TYR A 385 -14.59 -8.09 -3.22
CA TYR A 385 -13.87 -9.09 -4.00
C TYR A 385 -14.44 -9.33 -5.39
N ASN A 386 -15.52 -8.67 -5.78
CA ASN A 386 -15.98 -8.75 -7.16
C ASN A 386 -15.09 -7.90 -8.12
N LEU A 387 -14.34 -6.95 -7.56
CA LEU A 387 -13.47 -6.04 -8.30
C LEU A 387 -12.13 -6.69 -8.68
N PRO A 388 -11.45 -6.16 -9.72
CA PRO A 388 -10.11 -6.61 -10.07
C PRO A 388 -9.09 -6.52 -8.91
N PRO A 389 -8.07 -7.41 -8.86
CA PRO A 389 -7.04 -7.42 -7.82
C PRO A 389 -6.30 -6.09 -7.63
N TRP A 390 -6.16 -5.29 -8.70
CA TRP A 390 -5.50 -3.98 -8.64
C TRP A 390 -6.40 -2.87 -8.10
N LEU A 391 -7.71 -3.09 -7.95
CA LEU A 391 -8.68 -2.12 -7.46
C LEU A 391 -9.24 -2.43 -6.07
N CYS A 392 -9.54 -3.70 -5.76
CA CYS A 392 -10.23 -4.10 -4.53
C CYS A 392 -9.69 -3.43 -3.24
N PHE A 393 -8.36 -3.31 -3.10
CA PHE A 393 -7.70 -2.71 -1.94
C PHE A 393 -7.27 -1.24 -2.11
N LYS A 394 -7.78 -0.53 -3.13
CA LYS A 394 -7.54 0.90 -3.29
C LYS A 394 -8.46 1.69 -2.36
N ARG A 395 -8.00 2.86 -1.91
CA ARG A 395 -8.72 3.71 -0.95
C ARG A 395 -10.16 3.99 -1.39
N LYS A 396 -10.40 4.15 -2.70
CA LYS A 396 -11.73 4.33 -3.31
C LYS A 396 -12.70 3.18 -3.00
N TYR A 397 -12.20 1.94 -3.00
CA TYR A 397 -13.03 0.73 -2.93
C TYR A 397 -13.07 0.06 -1.55
N ILE A 398 -12.31 0.59 -0.58
CA ILE A 398 -12.39 0.16 0.81
C ILE A 398 -13.46 1.00 1.50
N MET A 399 -14.56 0.36 1.89
CA MET A 399 -15.66 1.02 2.59
C MET A 399 -15.43 0.99 4.09
N LEU A 400 -15.44 2.16 4.75
CA LEU A 400 -15.58 2.21 6.21
C LEU A 400 -17.03 1.88 6.56
N ALA A 401 -17.31 0.67 7.02
CA ALA A 401 -18.66 0.27 7.39
C ALA A 401 -19.06 0.76 8.79
N MET A 402 -18.08 0.83 9.69
CA MET A 402 -18.33 1.21 11.07
C MET A 402 -17.08 1.75 11.75
N LEU A 403 -17.26 2.66 12.71
CA LEU A 403 -16.20 3.13 13.60
C LEU A 403 -16.64 2.99 15.06
N ILE A 404 -15.95 2.15 15.83
CA ILE A 404 -16.25 1.92 17.24
C ILE A 404 -15.36 2.84 18.09
N GLN A 405 -15.99 3.65 18.94
CA GLN A 405 -15.29 4.60 19.81
C GLN A 405 -14.37 3.91 20.82
N GLY A 406 -13.18 4.48 21.00
CA GLY A 406 -12.25 4.11 22.06
C GLY A 406 -12.68 4.60 23.45
N PRO A 407 -11.77 4.68 24.44
CA PRO A 407 -10.33 4.42 24.37
C PRO A 407 -9.94 2.95 24.50
N ARG A 408 -10.88 2.05 24.82
CA ARG A 408 -10.59 0.63 25.07
C ARG A 408 -11.05 -0.24 23.91
N GLN A 409 -10.24 -1.23 23.56
CA GLN A 409 -10.63 -2.28 22.62
C GLN A 409 -11.96 -2.93 23.05
N PRO A 410 -12.84 -3.28 22.09
CA PRO A 410 -14.12 -3.91 22.38
C PRO A 410 -13.95 -5.35 22.92
N GLY A 411 -12.87 -6.04 22.53
CA GLY A 411 -12.68 -7.45 22.89
C GLY A 411 -13.85 -8.30 22.41
N ASN A 412 -14.34 -9.20 23.25
CA ASN A 412 -15.50 -10.05 22.91
C ASN A 412 -16.81 -9.26 22.76
N ASP A 413 -16.92 -8.05 23.31
CA ASP A 413 -18.10 -7.21 23.16
C ASP A 413 -18.21 -6.61 21.73
N ILE A 414 -17.27 -6.92 20.82
CA ILE A 414 -17.28 -6.47 19.43
C ILE A 414 -18.56 -6.88 18.69
N ASP A 415 -19.10 -8.05 19.00
CA ASP A 415 -20.33 -8.58 18.41
C ASP A 415 -21.54 -7.66 18.62
N VAL A 416 -21.60 -6.98 19.77
CA VAL A 416 -22.68 -6.03 20.06
C VAL A 416 -22.64 -4.82 19.13
N PHE A 417 -21.44 -4.42 18.70
CA PHE A 417 -21.27 -3.31 17.78
C PHE A 417 -21.52 -3.75 16.33
N LEU A 418 -21.11 -4.97 15.95
CA LEU A 418 -21.26 -5.49 14.58
C LEU A 418 -22.71 -5.78 14.17
N GLU A 419 -23.64 -5.80 15.12
CA GLU A 419 -25.06 -6.14 14.88
C GLU A 419 -25.68 -5.43 13.66
N PRO A 420 -25.57 -4.11 13.46
CA PRO A 420 -26.15 -3.44 12.30
C PRO A 420 -25.58 -3.92 10.96
N ILE A 421 -24.27 -4.20 10.89
CA ILE A 421 -23.65 -4.72 9.67
C ILE A 421 -24.15 -6.14 9.39
N ILE A 422 -24.31 -6.97 10.43
CA ILE A 422 -24.81 -8.33 10.28
C ILE A 422 -26.28 -8.33 9.89
N ASP A 423 -27.09 -7.41 10.42
CA ASP A 423 -28.48 -7.22 10.03
C ASP A 423 -28.58 -6.83 8.54
N ASP A 424 -27.74 -5.91 8.06
CA ASP A 424 -27.67 -5.56 6.63
C ASP A 424 -27.28 -6.78 5.77
N PHE A 425 -26.24 -7.54 6.14
CA PHE A 425 -25.86 -8.74 5.38
C PHE A 425 -26.91 -9.85 5.42
N GLU A 426 -27.62 -10.01 6.53
CA GLU A 426 -28.72 -10.97 6.66
C GLU A 426 -29.89 -10.58 5.75
N ARG A 427 -30.25 -9.28 5.72
CA ARG A 427 -31.27 -8.75 4.80
C ARG A 427 -30.85 -8.87 3.33
N LEU A 428 -29.63 -8.43 2.99
CA LEU A 428 -29.09 -8.53 1.64
C LEU A 428 -28.99 -9.97 1.16
N TRP A 429 -28.75 -10.93 2.05
CA TRP A 429 -28.74 -12.34 1.70
C TRP A 429 -30.15 -12.90 1.49
N ASN A 430 -31.07 -12.70 2.44
CA ASN A 430 -32.38 -13.34 2.44
C ASN A 430 -33.39 -12.67 1.50
N GLU A 431 -33.45 -11.33 1.51
CA GLU A 431 -34.43 -10.54 0.76
C GLU A 431 -33.81 -9.92 -0.50
N GLY A 432 -32.53 -9.55 -0.42
CA GLY A 432 -31.88 -8.72 -1.43
C GLY A 432 -32.39 -7.27 -1.39
N THR A 433 -31.88 -6.44 -2.30
CA THR A 433 -32.37 -5.07 -2.46
C THR A 433 -32.51 -4.71 -3.94
N ARG A 434 -33.69 -4.21 -4.33
CA ARG A 434 -33.95 -3.75 -5.70
C ARG A 434 -32.96 -2.64 -6.06
N THR A 435 -32.20 -2.84 -7.13
CA THR A 435 -31.08 -2.00 -7.54
C THR A 435 -31.12 -1.78 -9.05
N TRP A 436 -30.87 -0.55 -9.49
CA TRP A 436 -30.69 -0.22 -10.90
C TRP A 436 -29.23 -0.45 -11.31
N ASP A 437 -29.00 -1.25 -12.35
CA ASP A 437 -27.69 -1.43 -12.97
C ASP A 437 -27.56 -0.50 -14.19
N ALA A 438 -26.79 0.58 -14.06
CA ALA A 438 -26.59 1.53 -15.14
C ALA A 438 -25.73 1.00 -16.31
N TYR A 439 -25.02 -0.12 -16.14
CA TYR A 439 -24.31 -0.77 -17.23
C TYR A 439 -25.23 -1.66 -18.05
N ALA A 440 -26.04 -2.49 -17.38
CA ALA A 440 -27.01 -3.36 -18.04
C ALA A 440 -28.31 -2.65 -18.44
N GLN A 441 -28.58 -1.48 -17.85
CA GLN A 441 -29.81 -0.70 -18.02
C GLN A 441 -31.07 -1.50 -17.62
N GLU A 442 -31.00 -2.18 -16.48
CA GLU A 442 -32.11 -2.97 -15.93
C GLU A 442 -32.13 -2.95 -14.39
N TYR A 443 -33.31 -3.21 -13.82
CA TYR A 443 -33.45 -3.51 -12.40
C TYR A 443 -33.14 -4.97 -12.11
N PHE A 444 -32.43 -5.21 -11.01
CA PHE A 444 -32.20 -6.53 -10.47
C PHE A 444 -32.30 -6.53 -8.94
N ASN A 445 -32.35 -7.71 -8.35
CA ASN A 445 -32.33 -7.86 -6.90
C ASN A 445 -30.90 -8.14 -6.45
N LEU A 446 -30.25 -7.13 -5.84
CA LEU A 446 -28.88 -7.24 -5.39
C LEU A 446 -28.79 -8.03 -4.08
N HIS A 447 -28.01 -9.10 -4.09
CA HIS A 447 -27.60 -9.83 -2.90
C HIS A 447 -26.11 -9.60 -2.58
N ALA A 448 -25.75 -9.73 -1.31
CA ALA A 448 -24.37 -9.65 -0.86
C ALA A 448 -24.05 -10.68 0.23
N MET A 449 -22.80 -11.11 0.29
CA MET A 449 -22.31 -12.00 1.34
C MET A 449 -20.95 -11.57 1.88
N LEU A 450 -20.69 -11.96 3.13
CA LEU A 450 -19.39 -11.87 3.77
C LEU A 450 -18.59 -13.16 3.49
N PHE A 451 -17.53 -13.05 2.69
CA PHE A 451 -16.72 -14.18 2.23
C PHE A 451 -15.70 -14.65 3.27
N CYS A 452 -15.03 -13.72 3.96
CA CYS A 452 -14.10 -14.01 5.04
C CYS A 452 -13.80 -12.75 5.88
N THR A 453 -13.08 -12.91 6.98
CA THR A 453 -12.48 -11.77 7.69
C THR A 453 -10.95 -11.81 7.63
N ILE A 454 -10.29 -10.67 7.45
CA ILE A 454 -8.83 -10.52 7.43
C ILE A 454 -8.42 -9.64 8.62
N ASN A 455 -7.71 -10.19 9.60
CA ASN A 455 -7.35 -9.43 10.80
C ASN A 455 -6.03 -9.94 11.38
N ASP A 456 -5.44 -9.16 12.29
CA ASP A 456 -4.36 -9.67 13.13
C ASP A 456 -4.88 -10.83 14.02
N TYR A 457 -3.96 -11.67 14.48
CA TYR A 457 -4.34 -12.88 15.22
C TYR A 457 -5.12 -12.60 16.53
N PRO A 458 -4.78 -11.56 17.31
CA PRO A 458 -5.63 -11.07 18.40
C PRO A 458 -7.06 -10.68 18.02
N ALA A 459 -7.27 -9.87 16.98
CA ALA A 459 -8.59 -9.47 16.52
C ALA A 459 -9.37 -10.64 15.95
N LEU A 460 -8.71 -11.59 15.27
CA LEU A 460 -9.30 -12.87 14.88
C LEU A 460 -9.91 -13.58 16.08
N GLY A 461 -9.20 -13.64 17.21
CA GLY A 461 -9.74 -14.21 18.45
C GLY A 461 -10.96 -13.47 19.01
N ASN A 462 -10.99 -12.14 18.91
CA ASN A 462 -12.15 -11.34 19.33
C ASN A 462 -13.37 -11.56 18.41
N LEU A 463 -13.17 -11.68 17.10
CA LEU A 463 -14.24 -11.89 16.13
C LEU A 463 -14.79 -13.32 16.17
N SER A 464 -13.91 -14.31 16.07
CA SER A 464 -14.28 -15.73 16.09
C SER A 464 -14.81 -16.20 17.44
N GLY A 465 -14.38 -15.56 18.53
CA GLY A 465 -14.58 -16.05 19.89
C GLY A 465 -13.60 -17.16 20.28
N GLN A 466 -12.67 -17.57 19.40
CA GLN A 466 -11.65 -18.57 19.72
C GLN A 466 -10.59 -18.00 20.65
N THR A 467 -9.98 -18.89 21.43
CA THR A 467 -8.80 -18.57 22.22
C THR A 467 -7.56 -18.61 21.32
N VAL A 468 -6.90 -17.47 21.16
CA VAL A 468 -5.68 -17.34 20.33
C VAL A 468 -4.37 -17.40 21.13
N LYS A 469 -4.42 -17.89 22.37
CA LYS A 469 -3.28 -18.00 23.31
C LYS A 469 -3.40 -19.23 24.21
N GLY A 470 -2.28 -19.81 24.61
CA GLY A 470 -2.26 -20.96 25.52
C GLY A 470 -2.59 -22.27 24.81
N LYS A 471 -3.22 -23.21 25.52
CA LYS A 471 -3.30 -24.62 25.08
C LYS A 471 -3.91 -24.82 23.68
N TRP A 472 -4.95 -24.06 23.35
CA TRP A 472 -5.70 -24.19 22.09
C TRP A 472 -5.58 -22.96 21.20
N ALA A 473 -4.38 -22.37 21.14
CA ALA A 473 -4.19 -21.09 20.47
C ALA A 473 -4.37 -21.12 18.95
N CYS A 474 -4.32 -22.30 18.30
CA CYS A 474 -4.44 -22.43 16.86
C CYS A 474 -5.91 -22.51 16.44
N SER A 475 -6.35 -21.57 15.61
CA SER A 475 -7.74 -21.52 15.08
C SER A 475 -8.10 -22.74 14.24
N GLU A 476 -7.11 -23.33 13.56
CA GLU A 476 -7.27 -24.48 12.66
C GLU A 476 -7.10 -25.82 13.39
N CYS A 477 -6.05 -25.99 14.20
CA CYS A 477 -5.84 -27.24 14.97
C CYS A 477 -6.83 -27.41 16.12
N MET A 478 -7.45 -26.32 16.61
CA MET A 478 -8.50 -26.37 17.62
C MET A 478 -8.08 -27.19 18.87
N GLU A 479 -8.88 -28.17 19.31
CA GLU A 479 -8.59 -28.96 20.51
C GLU A 479 -7.36 -29.86 20.34
N GLU A 480 -7.03 -30.18 19.09
CA GLU A 480 -5.86 -30.95 18.70
C GLU A 480 -4.57 -30.10 18.60
N THR A 481 -4.61 -28.82 18.98
CA THR A 481 -3.40 -27.98 19.06
C THR A 481 -2.34 -28.63 19.94
N ARG A 482 -1.16 -28.90 19.37
CA ARG A 482 0.00 -29.46 20.10
C ARG A 482 0.76 -28.37 20.84
N SER A 483 0.25 -28.01 22.02
CA SER A 483 0.92 -27.05 22.90
C SER A 483 1.72 -27.74 24.02
N LYS A 484 2.85 -27.17 24.40
CA LYS A 484 3.61 -27.54 25.61
C LYS A 484 3.87 -26.31 26.48
N TRP A 485 3.62 -26.41 27.79
CA TRP A 485 4.04 -25.38 28.74
C TRP A 485 5.48 -25.64 29.17
N LEU A 486 6.34 -24.64 28.98
CA LEU A 486 7.74 -24.66 29.44
C LEU A 486 7.83 -24.09 30.85
N LYS A 487 8.46 -24.85 31.74
CA LYS A 487 8.46 -24.62 33.19
C LYS A 487 9.30 -23.40 33.58
N HIS A 488 10.48 -23.25 32.98
CA HIS A 488 11.42 -22.18 33.32
C HIS A 488 11.15 -20.91 32.52
N SER A 489 10.82 -21.02 31.22
CA SER A 489 10.49 -19.86 30.38
C SER A 489 9.08 -19.30 30.63
N HIS A 490 8.22 -20.03 31.36
CA HIS A 490 6.82 -19.68 31.60
C HIS A 490 6.05 -19.36 30.31
N LYS A 491 6.24 -20.19 29.29
CA LYS A 491 5.75 -19.97 27.93
C LYS A 491 5.04 -21.20 27.39
N THR A 492 3.97 -20.99 26.63
CA THR A 492 3.36 -22.05 25.83
C THR A 492 3.98 -22.05 24.44
N VAL A 493 4.49 -23.20 24.00
CA VAL A 493 5.13 -23.39 22.70
C VAL A 493 4.37 -24.43 21.86
N TYR A 494 4.48 -24.34 20.54
CA TYR A 494 3.69 -25.12 19.58
C TYR A 494 4.63 -25.90 18.65
N MET A 495 5.11 -27.04 19.17
CA MET A 495 5.97 -27.99 18.45
C MET A 495 5.14 -29.18 17.96
N GLY A 496 5.79 -30.22 17.45
CA GLY A 496 5.13 -31.44 16.98
C GLY A 496 4.72 -31.38 15.52
N HIS A 497 5.44 -30.62 14.69
CA HIS A 497 5.18 -30.55 13.24
C HIS A 497 5.40 -31.88 12.53
N ARG A 498 6.10 -32.84 13.16
CA ARG A 498 6.25 -34.22 12.66
C ARG A 498 4.92 -34.93 12.41
N ARG A 499 3.87 -34.57 13.13
CA ARG A 499 2.53 -35.14 12.91
C ARG A 499 1.95 -34.85 11.53
N PHE A 500 2.47 -33.86 10.81
CA PHE A 500 2.05 -33.51 9.44
C PHE A 500 2.85 -34.24 8.36
N LEU A 501 3.91 -34.98 8.71
CA LEU A 501 4.67 -35.82 7.77
C LEU A 501 3.89 -37.09 7.39
N PRO A 502 4.23 -37.80 6.30
CA PRO A 502 3.69 -39.14 6.04
C PRO A 502 3.86 -40.08 7.23
N ARG A 503 2.92 -41.00 7.45
CA ARG A 503 2.86 -41.89 8.64
C ARG A 503 4.14 -42.70 8.87
N TYR A 504 4.83 -43.06 7.79
CA TYR A 504 6.05 -43.87 7.81
C TYR A 504 7.34 -43.05 7.64
N HIS A 505 7.26 -41.71 7.67
CA HIS A 505 8.44 -40.86 7.54
C HIS A 505 9.43 -41.09 8.71
N PRO A 506 10.75 -41.25 8.45
CA PRO A 506 11.75 -41.58 9.48
C PRO A 506 11.73 -40.66 10.72
N TYR A 507 11.58 -39.34 10.52
CA TYR A 507 11.55 -38.34 11.59
C TYR A 507 10.51 -38.61 12.69
N ARG A 508 9.38 -39.27 12.38
CA ARG A 508 8.36 -39.63 13.37
C ARG A 508 8.89 -40.58 14.45
N ASN A 509 9.92 -41.36 14.14
CA ASN A 509 10.53 -42.32 15.07
C ASN A 509 11.76 -41.76 15.83
N MET A 510 12.33 -40.64 15.38
CA MET A 510 13.54 -40.04 15.97
C MET A 510 13.23 -39.39 17.33
N ARG A 511 13.84 -39.89 18.41
CA ARG A 511 13.65 -39.34 19.77
C ARG A 511 14.68 -38.28 20.11
N LYS A 512 15.96 -38.63 19.95
CA LYS A 512 17.13 -37.82 20.31
C LYS A 512 17.09 -36.44 19.62
N ASN A 513 16.73 -36.42 18.34
CA ASN A 513 16.81 -35.22 17.52
C ASN A 513 15.72 -34.16 17.81
N PHE A 514 14.65 -34.56 18.50
CA PHE A 514 13.46 -33.74 18.73
C PHE A 514 13.21 -33.55 20.23
N ASN A 515 12.04 -33.95 20.73
CA ASN A 515 11.56 -33.70 22.08
C ASN A 515 11.68 -34.94 23.00
N GLY A 516 12.52 -35.92 22.65
CA GLY A 516 12.70 -37.16 23.42
C GLY A 516 11.61 -38.23 23.17
N HIS A 517 10.56 -37.93 22.40
CA HIS A 517 9.43 -38.83 22.18
C HIS A 517 9.24 -39.15 20.68
N ARG A 518 8.62 -40.31 20.40
CA ARG A 518 8.12 -40.64 19.05
C ARG A 518 6.80 -39.92 18.80
N ASP A 519 6.52 -39.59 17.54
CA ASP A 519 5.25 -38.98 17.13
C ASP A 519 4.42 -39.95 16.28
N THR A 520 3.46 -40.61 16.92
CA THR A 520 2.56 -41.56 16.26
C THR A 520 1.23 -40.94 15.83
N ALA A 521 0.97 -39.67 16.16
CA ALA A 521 -0.30 -39.02 15.86
C ALA A 521 -0.34 -38.54 14.40
N GLY A 522 -1.51 -38.63 13.76
CA GLY A 522 -1.74 -37.98 12.47
C GLY A 522 -1.85 -36.46 12.60
N PRO A 523 -1.94 -35.71 11.49
CA PRO A 523 -2.30 -34.29 11.52
C PRO A 523 -3.67 -34.12 12.23
N PRO A 524 -3.99 -32.90 12.72
CA PRO A 524 -5.32 -32.62 13.27
C PRO A 524 -6.42 -33.06 12.29
N THR A 525 -7.48 -33.64 12.82
CA THR A 525 -8.64 -34.02 12.02
C THR A 525 -9.29 -32.75 11.49
N GLU A 526 -9.49 -32.67 10.18
CA GLU A 526 -10.23 -31.57 9.58
C GLU A 526 -11.70 -31.68 10.00
N LEU A 527 -12.13 -30.77 10.87
CA LEU A 527 -13.53 -30.69 11.26
C LEU A 527 -14.34 -30.17 10.08
N THR A 528 -15.40 -30.89 9.75
CA THR A 528 -16.36 -30.44 8.75
C THR A 528 -17.00 -29.13 9.17
N ARG A 529 -17.45 -28.39 8.16
CA ARG A 529 -18.22 -27.15 8.27
C ARG A 529 -19.36 -27.21 9.29
N THR A 530 -20.09 -28.33 9.31
CA THR A 530 -21.19 -28.59 10.24
C THR A 530 -20.72 -28.93 11.65
N GLU A 531 -19.61 -29.67 11.80
CA GLU A 531 -19.05 -30.00 13.13
C GLU A 531 -18.59 -28.75 13.87
N VAL A 532 -17.90 -27.82 13.19
CA VAL A 532 -17.48 -26.55 13.81
C VAL A 532 -18.69 -25.74 14.27
N HIS A 533 -19.76 -25.70 13.48
CA HIS A 533 -21.02 -25.05 13.87
C HIS A 533 -21.62 -25.72 15.11
N ASN A 534 -21.67 -27.05 15.16
CA ASN A 534 -22.22 -27.79 16.30
C ASN A 534 -21.44 -27.53 17.60
N LEU A 535 -20.12 -27.33 17.52
CA LEU A 535 -19.28 -26.98 18.67
C LEU A 535 -19.65 -25.63 19.31
N VAL A 536 -20.19 -24.69 18.53
CA VAL A 536 -20.51 -23.34 19.02
C VAL A 536 -22.00 -23.10 19.28
N MET A 537 -22.88 -23.94 18.74
CA MET A 537 -24.33 -23.72 18.80
C MET A 537 -24.90 -23.72 20.23
N GLY A 538 -24.31 -24.50 21.13
CA GLY A 538 -24.71 -24.56 22.54
C GLY A 538 -24.16 -23.43 23.42
N ILE A 539 -23.36 -22.50 22.87
CA ILE A 539 -22.74 -21.43 23.65
C ILE A 539 -23.72 -20.26 23.79
N THR A 540 -24.15 -19.98 25.01
CA THR A 540 -24.92 -18.77 25.35
C THR A 540 -23.96 -17.63 25.68
N ASN A 541 -24.10 -16.50 24.97
CA ASN A 541 -23.28 -15.32 25.21
C ASN A 541 -23.81 -14.49 26.38
N GLU A 542 -22.95 -14.23 27.37
CA GLU A 542 -23.19 -13.18 28.39
C GLU A 542 -22.34 -11.95 28.06
N PHE A 543 -22.93 -10.92 27.45
CA PHE A 543 -22.26 -9.65 27.16
C PHE A 543 -22.42 -8.65 28.31
N GLY A 544 -21.39 -7.83 28.55
CA GLY A 544 -21.40 -6.79 29.58
C GLY A 544 -20.76 -7.18 30.93
N LYS A 545 -20.07 -6.21 31.55
CA LYS A 545 -19.42 -6.42 32.85
C LYS A 545 -20.46 -6.33 33.97
N LYS A 546 -20.75 -7.45 34.65
CA LYS A 546 -21.53 -7.44 35.89
C LYS A 546 -20.90 -6.42 36.86
N ARG A 547 -21.67 -5.40 37.29
CA ARG A 547 -21.23 -4.47 38.33
C ARG A 547 -20.85 -5.33 39.54
N LYS A 548 -19.58 -5.27 39.97
CA LYS A 548 -19.20 -5.76 41.29
C LYS A 548 -19.96 -4.89 42.29
N VAL A 549 -21.15 -5.33 42.71
CA VAL A 549 -21.78 -4.82 43.92
C VAL A 549 -20.75 -5.09 45.01
N GLY A 550 -20.21 -4.00 45.58
CA GLY A 550 -19.18 -4.10 46.59
C GLY A 550 -19.71 -4.96 47.73
N LYS A 551 -19.17 -6.18 47.87
CA LYS A 551 -19.24 -6.85 49.17
C LYS A 551 -18.43 -5.98 50.11
N ARG A 552 -19.14 -5.15 50.90
CA ARG A 552 -18.60 -4.61 52.15
C ARG A 552 -18.01 -5.81 52.89
N LYS A 553 -16.72 -5.74 53.19
CA LYS A 553 -16.08 -6.62 54.17
C LYS A 553 -16.71 -6.30 55.52
N GLU A 554 -17.81 -6.95 55.86
CA GLU A 554 -18.17 -7.14 57.26
C GLU A 554 -17.24 -8.23 57.79
N LYS A 555 -16.35 -7.82 58.70
CA LYS A 555 -15.63 -8.73 59.59
C LYS A 555 -16.67 -9.30 60.55
N SER A 556 -17.14 -10.52 60.30
CA SER A 556 -17.76 -11.33 61.35
C SER A 556 -16.94 -12.61 61.53
N THR A 557 -16.43 -12.73 62.74
CA THR A 557 -15.77 -13.87 63.34
C THR A 557 -16.79 -14.99 63.52
N SER A 558 -16.64 -16.11 62.84
CA SER A 558 -16.98 -17.44 63.35
C SER A 558 -16.54 -18.50 62.35
N LYS A 559 -15.61 -19.34 62.80
CA LYS A 559 -15.35 -20.66 62.24
C LYS A 559 -16.60 -21.50 62.47
N GLU A 560 -17.17 -22.04 61.40
CA GLU A 560 -17.65 -23.43 61.27
C GLU A 560 -18.61 -23.55 60.08
N LYS A 561 -18.48 -24.69 59.36
CA LYS A 561 -19.43 -25.26 58.38
C LYS A 561 -19.43 -24.58 57.00
N THR A 562 -19.24 -25.26 55.85
CA THR A 562 -19.17 -26.69 55.52
C THR A 562 -18.50 -26.83 54.15
N GLU A 563 -17.93 -28.00 53.90
CA GLU A 563 -17.13 -28.46 52.76
C GLU A 563 -17.84 -28.48 51.37
N GLU A 564 -18.92 -27.73 51.15
CA GLU A 564 -19.72 -27.82 49.92
C GLU A 564 -19.35 -26.78 48.83
N HIS A 565 -18.48 -25.82 49.15
CA HIS A 565 -18.10 -24.73 48.22
C HIS A 565 -16.75 -24.91 47.52
N VAL A 566 -15.97 -25.93 47.87
CA VAL A 566 -14.66 -26.20 47.24
C VAL A 566 -14.80 -27.02 45.94
N GLU A 567 -15.93 -27.72 45.76
CA GLU A 567 -16.15 -28.56 44.58
C GLU A 567 -16.72 -27.79 43.37
N LYS A 568 -17.42 -26.66 43.58
CA LYS A 568 -17.97 -25.84 42.48
C LYS A 568 -17.01 -24.79 41.88
N GLN A 569 -15.79 -24.67 42.40
CA GLN A 569 -14.77 -23.75 41.85
C GLN A 569 -13.62 -24.45 41.10
N LYS A 570 -13.60 -25.78 41.05
CA LYS A 570 -12.59 -26.58 40.34
C LYS A 570 -13.02 -27.13 38.96
N THR A 571 -14.23 -26.82 38.48
CA THR A 571 -14.76 -27.31 37.20
C THR A 571 -15.45 -26.20 36.41
N LYS A 572 -14.75 -25.09 36.14
CA LYS A 572 -14.98 -24.41 34.85
C LYS A 572 -13.89 -24.94 33.93
N GLU A 573 -14.17 -26.07 33.27
CA GLU A 573 -13.35 -26.48 32.13
C GLU A 573 -13.16 -25.24 31.27
N ARG A 574 -11.91 -24.80 31.10
CA ARG A 574 -11.62 -23.71 30.18
C ARG A 574 -12.15 -24.21 28.84
N SER A 575 -13.09 -23.52 28.22
CA SER A 575 -13.52 -23.82 26.85
C SER A 575 -12.59 -23.09 25.88
N MET A 576 -12.30 -23.69 24.73
CA MET A 576 -11.61 -23.01 23.63
C MET A 576 -12.37 -21.76 23.18
N TRP A 577 -13.70 -21.84 23.21
CA TRP A 577 -14.59 -20.78 22.78
C TRP A 577 -14.98 -19.89 23.96
N LYS A 578 -14.78 -18.59 23.78
CA LYS A 578 -15.16 -17.56 24.75
C LYS A 578 -16.56 -17.00 24.49
N LYS A 579 -17.07 -17.14 23.26
CA LYS A 579 -18.40 -16.73 22.81
C LYS A 579 -18.78 -17.47 21.52
N LYS A 580 -20.07 -17.53 21.23
CA LYS A 580 -20.59 -17.77 19.88
C LYS A 580 -20.49 -16.46 19.10
N SER A 581 -19.68 -16.43 18.04
CA SER A 581 -19.55 -15.25 17.20
C SER A 581 -20.88 -14.82 16.57
N ILE A 582 -21.10 -13.51 16.41
CA ILE A 582 -22.29 -12.97 15.73
C ILE A 582 -22.39 -13.40 14.25
N PHE A 583 -21.27 -13.70 13.58
CA PHE A 583 -21.29 -14.14 12.18
C PHE A 583 -22.06 -15.44 11.97
N TRP A 584 -22.25 -16.27 13.01
CA TRP A 584 -23.08 -17.48 12.94
C TRP A 584 -24.58 -17.21 12.73
N ARG A 585 -25.02 -15.95 12.73
CA ARG A 585 -26.36 -15.55 12.28
C ARG A 585 -26.50 -15.62 10.75
N LEU A 586 -25.40 -15.40 10.02
CA LEU A 586 -25.41 -15.42 8.56
C LEU A 586 -25.60 -16.87 8.07
N PRO A 587 -26.66 -17.19 7.28
CA PRO A 587 -27.03 -18.57 6.96
C PRO A 587 -25.92 -19.38 6.28
N TYR A 588 -25.13 -18.72 5.43
CA TYR A 588 -24.02 -19.30 4.66
C TYR A 588 -22.70 -19.40 5.45
N TRP A 589 -22.58 -18.79 6.63
CA TRP A 589 -21.31 -18.73 7.37
C TRP A 589 -20.82 -20.10 7.83
N LYS A 590 -21.77 -21.02 8.07
CA LYS A 590 -21.46 -22.42 8.37
C LYS A 590 -20.79 -23.11 7.19
N ASP A 591 -21.10 -22.70 5.96
CA ASP A 591 -20.66 -23.32 4.71
C ASP A 591 -19.33 -22.77 4.16
N LEU A 592 -18.71 -21.82 4.88
CA LEU A 592 -17.35 -21.35 4.61
C LEU A 592 -16.31 -22.30 5.22
N GLU A 593 -15.32 -22.66 4.42
CA GLU A 593 -14.19 -23.50 4.79
C GLU A 593 -13.18 -22.72 5.66
N VAL A 594 -12.92 -21.47 5.27
CA VAL A 594 -12.11 -20.49 5.98
C VAL A 594 -12.96 -19.25 6.24
N ARG A 595 -13.31 -19.07 7.51
CA ARG A 595 -14.12 -17.93 8.00
C ARG A 595 -13.25 -16.73 8.38
N HIS A 596 -12.13 -17.02 9.03
CA HIS A 596 -11.20 -16.02 9.52
C HIS A 596 -9.80 -16.37 9.00
N CYS A 597 -9.24 -15.52 8.14
CA CYS A 597 -7.96 -15.76 7.51
C CYS A 597 -6.80 -15.55 8.50
N ILE A 598 -5.83 -16.46 8.47
CA ILE A 598 -4.49 -16.28 9.01
C ILE A 598 -3.80 -15.20 8.17
N ASP A 599 -3.43 -14.09 8.81
CA ASP A 599 -2.77 -12.99 8.15
C ASP A 599 -1.28 -13.26 7.91
N LEU A 600 -0.94 -13.52 6.63
CA LEU A 600 0.42 -13.78 6.18
C LEU A 600 1.39 -12.66 6.59
N MET A 601 0.98 -11.39 6.50
CA MET A 601 1.84 -10.26 6.83
C MET A 601 2.33 -10.33 8.28
N HIS A 602 1.41 -10.55 9.22
CA HIS A 602 1.75 -10.64 10.64
C HIS A 602 2.54 -11.91 10.94
N VAL A 603 2.24 -13.04 10.29
CA VAL A 603 3.02 -14.27 10.41
C VAL A 603 4.47 -14.04 9.95
N GLU A 604 4.67 -13.53 8.73
CA GLU A 604 5.99 -13.21 8.17
C GLU A 604 6.77 -12.26 9.08
N LYS A 605 6.14 -11.19 9.54
CA LYS A 605 6.77 -10.21 10.43
C LYS A 605 7.25 -10.88 11.72
N ASN A 606 6.38 -11.59 12.42
CA ASN A 606 6.72 -12.21 13.71
C ASN A 606 7.80 -13.30 13.56
N VAL A 607 7.73 -14.10 12.49
CA VAL A 607 8.74 -15.13 12.21
C VAL A 607 10.09 -14.49 11.87
N CYS A 608 10.10 -13.44 11.04
CA CYS A 608 11.30 -12.69 10.68
C CYS A 608 11.95 -12.02 11.90
N GLU A 609 11.17 -11.31 12.72
CA GLU A 609 11.65 -10.68 13.96
C GLU A 609 12.19 -11.72 14.95
N SER A 610 11.51 -12.87 15.08
CA SER A 610 11.95 -13.97 15.94
C SER A 610 13.25 -14.61 15.46
N LEU A 611 13.39 -14.80 14.14
CA LEU A 611 14.60 -15.33 13.52
C LEU A 611 15.78 -14.37 13.69
N MET A 612 15.59 -13.08 13.36
CA MET A 612 16.65 -12.07 13.53
C MET A 612 17.02 -11.87 15.00
N GLY A 613 16.04 -11.90 15.90
CA GLY A 613 16.26 -11.83 17.35
C GLY A 613 17.06 -13.01 17.89
N LEU A 614 16.81 -14.21 17.36
CA LEU A 614 17.58 -15.42 17.70
C LEU A 614 19.02 -15.34 17.17
N LEU A 615 19.21 -14.95 15.90
CA LEU A 615 20.52 -14.92 15.24
C LEU A 615 21.45 -13.82 15.78
N LEU A 616 20.93 -12.58 15.93
CA LEU A 616 21.74 -11.44 16.36
C LEU A 616 21.88 -11.35 17.88
N ASN A 617 20.89 -11.84 18.64
CA ASN A 617 20.81 -11.77 20.10
C ASN A 617 21.17 -10.37 20.66
N PRO A 618 20.38 -9.32 20.39
CA PRO A 618 20.69 -7.94 20.80
C PRO A 618 20.39 -7.64 22.28
N GLY A 619 20.24 -8.67 23.13
CA GLY A 619 20.00 -8.56 24.58
C GLY A 619 18.73 -9.26 25.07
N THR A 620 17.66 -9.28 24.28
CA THR A 620 16.48 -10.16 24.51
C THR A 620 16.41 -11.18 23.39
N THR A 621 16.44 -12.46 23.74
CA THR A 621 16.47 -13.56 22.78
C THR A 621 15.50 -14.65 23.19
N LYS A 622 15.03 -15.41 22.19
CA LYS A 622 14.29 -16.65 22.44
C LYS A 622 15.21 -17.75 22.98
N ASP A 623 16.53 -17.55 23.05
CA ASP A 623 17.51 -18.51 23.60
C ASP A 623 18.29 -17.98 24.81
N GLY A 624 17.61 -17.79 25.94
CA GLY A 624 18.22 -17.34 27.20
C GLY A 624 18.42 -18.48 28.22
N LEU A 625 18.86 -18.14 29.44
CA LEU A 625 19.06 -19.10 30.53
C LEU A 625 17.84 -20.00 30.78
N ASN A 626 16.64 -19.40 30.80
CA ASN A 626 15.41 -20.15 31.03
C ASN A 626 15.12 -21.13 29.90
N ALA A 627 15.40 -20.76 28.64
CA ALA A 627 15.25 -21.65 27.50
C ALA A 627 16.22 -22.85 27.60
N ARG A 628 17.48 -22.61 28.01
CA ARG A 628 18.47 -23.67 28.23
C ARG A 628 18.14 -24.58 29.42
N ARG A 629 17.56 -24.04 30.50
CA ARG A 629 17.01 -24.83 31.62
C ARG A 629 15.79 -25.66 31.21
N ASP A 630 14.96 -25.16 30.30
CA ASP A 630 13.87 -25.95 29.74
C ASP A 630 14.39 -27.14 28.91
N LEU A 631 15.52 -27.00 28.20
CA LEU A 631 16.17 -28.13 27.52
C LEU A 631 16.67 -29.19 28.53
N GLU A 632 17.25 -28.73 29.64
CA GLU A 632 17.71 -29.59 30.75
C GLU A 632 16.56 -30.35 31.41
N ASP A 633 15.47 -29.66 31.78
CA ASP A 633 14.25 -30.27 32.35
C ASP A 633 13.59 -31.25 31.35
N MET A 634 13.73 -31.01 30.05
CA MET A 634 13.28 -31.93 28.99
C MET A 634 14.22 -33.11 28.73
N GLY A 635 15.44 -33.12 29.28
CA GLY A 635 16.42 -34.18 29.06
C GLY A 635 16.92 -34.28 27.61
N VAL A 636 16.96 -33.16 26.87
CA VAL A 636 17.40 -33.11 25.47
C VAL A 636 18.55 -32.12 25.28
N ARG A 637 19.39 -32.35 24.27
CA ARG A 637 20.51 -31.46 23.87
C ARG A 637 21.44 -31.07 25.03
N SER A 638 22.00 -32.07 25.71
CA SER A 638 22.88 -31.87 26.86
C SER A 638 24.07 -30.95 26.59
N GLU A 639 24.57 -30.92 25.36
CA GLU A 639 25.62 -30.00 24.90
C GLU A 639 25.28 -28.51 25.07
N LEU A 640 23.98 -28.17 25.18
CA LEU A 640 23.48 -26.80 25.29
C LEU A 640 23.07 -26.42 26.72
N HIS A 641 23.17 -27.34 27.68
CA HIS A 641 22.75 -27.09 29.07
C HIS A 641 23.63 -26.01 29.72
N PRO A 642 23.09 -25.21 30.67
CA PRO A 642 23.87 -24.20 31.37
C PRO A 642 25.01 -24.82 32.19
N ILE A 643 26.23 -24.29 32.04
CA ILE A 643 27.41 -24.74 32.78
C ILE A 643 27.72 -23.72 33.88
N THR A 644 27.78 -24.17 35.13
CA THR A 644 28.24 -23.30 36.23
C THR A 644 29.76 -23.38 36.32
N THR A 645 30.44 -22.25 36.18
CA THR A 645 31.90 -22.15 36.27
C THR A 645 32.35 -22.23 37.73
N GLU A 646 33.65 -22.48 37.96
CA GLU A 646 34.26 -22.44 39.30
C GLU A 646 34.06 -21.10 40.02
N SER A 647 33.94 -20.01 39.24
CA SER A 647 33.62 -18.66 39.74
C SER A 647 32.15 -18.41 40.08
N GLY A 648 31.28 -19.42 39.92
CA GLY A 648 29.85 -19.34 40.17
C GLY A 648 29.03 -18.63 39.07
N ARG A 649 29.66 -18.24 37.95
CA ARG A 649 28.96 -17.66 36.79
C ARG A 649 28.32 -18.76 35.95
N VAL A 650 27.26 -18.41 35.23
CA VAL A 650 26.59 -19.37 34.34
C VAL A 650 27.02 -19.10 32.90
N TYR A 651 27.63 -20.10 32.27
CA TYR A 651 27.99 -20.08 30.87
C TYR A 651 26.97 -20.87 30.04
N LEU A 652 26.49 -20.27 28.95
CA LEU A 652 25.63 -20.91 27.96
C LEU A 652 26.45 -21.21 26.70
N PRO A 653 26.67 -22.49 26.34
CA PRO A 653 27.39 -22.86 25.14
C PRO A 653 26.74 -22.30 23.86
N PRO A 654 27.54 -21.84 22.88
CA PRO A 654 27.01 -21.32 21.62
C PRO A 654 26.27 -22.43 20.87
N ALA A 655 24.99 -22.21 20.56
CA ALA A 655 24.20 -23.16 19.78
C ALA A 655 24.50 -23.04 18.29
N CYS A 656 24.17 -24.06 17.48
CA CYS A 656 24.40 -24.11 16.04
C CYS A 656 23.82 -22.92 15.23
N TYR A 657 22.87 -22.17 15.79
CA TYR A 657 22.29 -20.94 15.22
C TYR A 657 22.85 -19.64 15.83
N THR A 658 23.75 -19.72 16.80
CA THR A 658 24.40 -18.56 17.43
C THR A 658 25.45 -18.04 16.46
N LEU A 659 25.33 -16.76 16.07
CA LEU A 659 26.34 -16.09 15.25
C LEU A 659 27.50 -15.60 16.11
N SER A 660 28.73 -15.82 15.64
CA SER A 660 29.91 -15.15 16.19
C SER A 660 29.84 -13.64 15.95
N LYS A 661 30.65 -12.85 16.66
CA LYS A 661 30.72 -11.40 16.45
C LYS A 661 31.10 -11.05 15.02
N GLU A 662 32.00 -11.82 14.41
CA GLU A 662 32.40 -11.65 13.00
C GLU A 662 31.23 -11.97 12.06
N GLU A 663 30.52 -13.08 12.26
CA GLU A 663 29.36 -13.45 11.46
C GLU A 663 28.24 -12.40 11.56
N LYS A 664 28.02 -11.78 12.74
CA LYS A 664 27.07 -10.67 12.91
C LYS A 664 27.50 -9.44 12.10
N ILE A 665 28.79 -9.09 12.12
CA ILE A 665 29.33 -7.97 11.35
C ILE A 665 29.16 -8.25 9.85
N ASP A 666 29.44 -9.47 9.40
CA ASP A 666 29.29 -9.86 7.99
C ASP A 666 27.83 -9.77 7.53
N LEU A 667 26.90 -10.30 8.31
CA LEU A 667 25.45 -10.22 8.05
C LEU A 667 24.99 -8.76 7.92
N LEU A 668 25.33 -7.92 8.90
CA LEU A 668 24.88 -6.53 8.95
C LEU A 668 25.59 -5.67 7.90
N THR A 669 26.87 -5.93 7.62
CA THR A 669 27.62 -5.27 6.54
C THR A 669 27.01 -5.59 5.18
N CYS A 670 26.66 -6.87 4.95
CA CYS A 670 25.95 -7.28 3.73
C CYS A 670 24.63 -6.50 3.59
N LEU A 671 23.77 -6.53 4.62
CA LEU A 671 22.48 -5.84 4.60
C LEU A 671 22.62 -4.31 4.41
N SER A 672 23.63 -3.70 5.04
CA SER A 672 23.91 -2.26 4.91
C SER A 672 24.37 -1.87 3.50
N GLY A 673 25.10 -2.76 2.82
CA GLY A 673 25.60 -2.55 1.45
C GLY A 673 24.54 -2.72 0.35
N ILE A 674 23.36 -3.27 0.65
CA ILE A 674 22.32 -3.56 -0.33
C ILE A 674 21.65 -2.26 -0.82
N LYS A 675 21.68 -2.05 -2.13
CA LYS A 675 20.84 -1.07 -2.84
C LYS A 675 19.81 -1.81 -3.68
N VAL A 676 18.54 -1.48 -3.48
CA VAL A 676 17.41 -2.01 -4.25
C VAL A 676 16.89 -0.98 -5.27
N PRO A 677 16.07 -1.39 -6.26
CA PRO A 677 15.43 -0.46 -7.18
C PRO A 677 14.50 0.54 -6.50
N SER A 678 14.19 1.63 -7.21
CA SER A 678 13.25 2.64 -6.74
C SER A 678 11.88 2.01 -6.45
N GLY A 679 11.28 2.35 -5.31
CA GLY A 679 9.99 1.81 -4.89
C GLY A 679 9.99 0.32 -4.49
N TYR A 680 11.16 -0.33 -4.36
CA TYR A 680 11.21 -1.76 -4.02
C TYR A 680 10.98 -2.05 -2.52
N SER A 681 11.71 -1.35 -1.64
CA SER A 681 11.64 -1.42 -0.17
C SER A 681 12.12 -0.09 0.45
N SER A 682 12.05 0.02 1.78
CA SER A 682 12.77 1.07 2.50
C SER A 682 14.29 0.89 2.37
N ARG A 683 15.05 1.91 2.77
CA ARG A 683 16.52 1.85 2.76
C ARG A 683 17.01 0.95 3.90
N ILE A 684 17.34 -0.29 3.58
CA ILE A 684 17.78 -1.32 4.55
C ILE A 684 18.97 -0.85 5.39
N SER A 685 19.90 -0.09 4.82
CA SER A 685 21.04 0.47 5.55
C SER A 685 20.64 1.36 6.74
N ARG A 686 19.44 1.97 6.73
CA ARG A 686 18.93 2.75 7.87
C ARG A 686 18.41 1.88 9.01
N LEU A 687 18.11 0.61 8.74
CA LEU A 687 17.64 -0.35 9.72
C LEU A 687 18.81 -1.04 10.45
N VAL A 688 20.04 -0.92 9.92
CA VAL A 688 21.23 -1.59 10.46
C VAL A 688 21.95 -0.69 11.47
N SER A 689 22.09 -1.16 12.71
CA SER A 689 23.05 -0.61 13.68
C SER A 689 24.25 -1.54 13.79
N LEU A 690 25.36 -1.16 13.14
CA LEU A 690 26.63 -1.90 13.24
C LEU A 690 27.28 -1.76 14.62
N GLN A 691 27.08 -0.62 15.29
CA GLN A 691 27.61 -0.38 16.64
C GLN A 691 26.95 -1.32 17.66
N ASP A 692 25.63 -1.47 17.59
CA ASP A 692 24.85 -2.32 18.51
C ASP A 692 24.67 -3.76 18.00
N LEU A 693 25.17 -4.08 16.81
CA LEU A 693 24.99 -5.35 16.12
C LEU A 693 23.52 -5.81 16.04
N LYS A 694 22.61 -4.90 15.68
CA LYS A 694 21.17 -5.18 15.64
C LYS A 694 20.46 -4.50 14.46
N LEU A 695 19.26 -4.99 14.17
CA LEU A 695 18.30 -4.29 13.30
C LEU A 695 17.32 -3.47 14.14
N VAL A 696 16.96 -2.27 13.67
CA VAL A 696 16.12 -1.31 14.40
C VAL A 696 15.00 -0.79 13.51
N GLY A 697 13.79 -0.68 14.08
CA GLY A 697 12.67 0.03 13.45
C GLY A 697 12.10 -0.65 12.20
N MET A 698 12.27 -1.97 12.06
CA MET A 698 11.69 -2.73 10.94
C MET A 698 10.17 -2.66 10.95
N LYS A 699 9.59 -2.33 9.80
CA LYS A 699 8.14 -2.45 9.55
C LYS A 699 7.82 -3.81 8.94
N SER A 700 6.54 -4.16 8.86
CA SER A 700 6.08 -5.42 8.26
C SER A 700 6.64 -5.61 6.84
N HIS A 701 6.62 -4.55 6.01
CA HIS A 701 7.15 -4.60 4.64
C HIS A 701 8.66 -4.83 4.58
N ASP A 702 9.41 -4.27 5.53
CA ASP A 702 10.86 -4.50 5.64
C ASP A 702 11.14 -5.96 6.00
N CYS A 703 10.35 -6.53 6.91
CA CYS A 703 10.46 -7.94 7.29
C CYS A 703 10.13 -8.88 6.12
N HIS A 704 9.09 -8.56 5.34
CA HIS A 704 8.73 -9.31 4.14
C HIS A 704 9.86 -9.29 3.10
N VAL A 705 10.42 -8.12 2.80
CA VAL A 705 11.56 -8.02 1.85
C VAL A 705 12.80 -8.72 2.40
N LEU A 706 13.06 -8.60 3.71
CA LEU A 706 14.18 -9.27 4.35
C LEU A 706 14.05 -10.79 4.21
N ILE A 707 12.95 -11.40 4.67
CA ILE A 707 12.81 -12.86 4.67
C ILE A 707 12.68 -13.43 3.25
N THR A 708 11.97 -12.78 2.33
CA THR A 708 11.72 -13.35 0.99
C THR A 708 12.87 -13.10 0.00
N GLN A 709 13.70 -12.08 0.18
CA GLN A 709 14.67 -11.65 -0.86
C GLN A 709 16.11 -11.53 -0.37
N LEU A 710 16.31 -10.93 0.81
CA LEU A 710 17.64 -10.45 1.23
C LEU A 710 18.33 -11.39 2.21
N LEU A 711 17.63 -11.87 3.24
CA LEU A 711 18.13 -12.79 4.24
C LEU A 711 18.72 -14.07 3.64
N PRO A 712 18.08 -14.77 2.68
CA PRO A 712 18.67 -15.97 2.08
C PRO A 712 20.01 -15.71 1.40
N VAL A 713 20.26 -14.47 0.92
CA VAL A 713 21.54 -14.04 0.37
C VAL A 713 22.52 -13.65 1.47
N ALA A 714 22.06 -12.88 2.46
CA ALA A 714 22.91 -12.31 3.49
C ALA A 714 23.52 -13.37 4.43
N ILE A 715 22.88 -14.54 4.56
CA ILE A 715 23.37 -15.64 5.40
C ILE A 715 24.29 -16.64 4.67
N ARG A 716 24.59 -16.44 3.38
CA ARG A 716 25.31 -17.43 2.55
C ARG A 716 26.68 -17.86 3.10
N ASN A 717 27.42 -16.94 3.73
CA ASN A 717 28.78 -17.18 4.23
C ASN A 717 28.86 -17.46 5.73
N ILE A 718 27.72 -17.57 6.41
CA ILE A 718 27.63 -17.76 7.86
C ILE A 718 26.76 -18.97 8.17
N LEU A 719 26.76 -19.38 9.43
CA LEU A 719 26.02 -20.55 9.94
C LEU A 719 26.51 -21.90 9.37
N PRO A 720 26.35 -22.98 10.14
CA PRO A 720 26.51 -24.34 9.60
C PRO A 720 25.56 -24.59 8.42
N PRO A 721 25.99 -25.32 7.36
CA PRO A 721 25.19 -25.53 6.15
C PRO A 721 23.77 -26.03 6.41
N LYS A 722 23.58 -27.06 7.25
CA LYS A 722 22.25 -27.62 7.57
C LYS A 722 21.31 -26.58 8.20
N VAL A 723 21.82 -25.71 9.07
CA VAL A 723 21.03 -24.62 9.69
C VAL A 723 20.72 -23.53 8.66
N ARG A 724 21.72 -23.13 7.88
CA ARG A 724 21.59 -22.13 6.81
C ARG A 724 20.53 -22.54 5.78
N HIS A 725 20.63 -23.75 5.24
CA HIS A 725 19.69 -24.29 4.25
C HIS A 725 18.28 -24.38 4.80
N THR A 726 18.11 -24.75 6.07
CA THR A 726 16.80 -24.76 6.73
C THR A 726 16.17 -23.36 6.74
N ILE A 727 16.95 -22.32 7.06
CA ILE A 727 16.47 -20.93 7.03
C ILE A 727 16.16 -20.50 5.59
N GLN A 728 17.03 -20.82 4.62
CA GLN A 728 16.79 -20.49 3.21
C GLN A 728 15.51 -21.15 2.68
N ARG A 729 15.22 -22.42 3.05
CA ARG A 729 13.97 -23.10 2.69
C ARG A 729 12.73 -22.44 3.30
N LEU A 730 12.82 -21.98 4.55
CA LEU A 730 11.74 -21.18 5.17
C LEU A 730 11.50 -19.87 4.39
N CYS A 731 12.58 -19.19 4.00
CA CYS A 731 12.52 -17.98 3.16
C CYS A 731 11.88 -18.25 1.80
N SER A 732 12.26 -19.35 1.13
CA SER A 732 11.68 -19.79 -0.14
C SER A 732 10.19 -20.08 -0.02
N PHE A 733 9.74 -20.72 1.07
CA PHE A 733 8.32 -20.95 1.32
C PHE A 733 7.54 -19.63 1.37
N PHE A 734 7.99 -18.65 2.17
CA PHE A 734 7.32 -17.35 2.24
C PHE A 734 7.34 -16.60 0.91
N HIS A 735 8.43 -16.74 0.14
CA HIS A 735 8.49 -16.17 -1.20
C HIS A 735 7.46 -16.82 -2.15
N ALA A 736 7.32 -18.14 -2.12
CA ALA A 736 6.40 -18.89 -2.99
C ALA A 736 4.93 -18.65 -2.63
N ILE A 737 4.56 -18.77 -1.35
CA ILE A 737 3.18 -18.59 -0.90
C ILE A 737 2.70 -17.13 -1.00
N GLY A 738 3.65 -16.17 -0.98
CA GLY A 738 3.39 -14.74 -1.10
C GLY A 738 3.27 -14.23 -2.54
N GLN A 739 3.39 -15.10 -3.55
CA GLN A 739 3.24 -14.70 -4.95
C GLN A 739 1.81 -14.23 -5.26
N LYS A 740 1.68 -13.35 -6.26
CA LYS A 740 0.37 -12.86 -6.73
C LYS A 740 -0.39 -13.90 -7.55
N ILE A 741 0.35 -14.77 -8.24
CA ILE A 741 -0.17 -15.83 -9.10
C ILE A 741 0.49 -17.12 -8.59
N ILE A 742 -0.34 -18.11 -8.29
CA ILE A 742 0.11 -19.36 -7.70
C ILE A 742 -0.45 -20.51 -8.53
N ASP A 743 0.40 -21.44 -8.93
CA ASP A 743 -0.02 -22.70 -9.52
C ASP A 743 -0.57 -23.63 -8.42
N PRO A 744 -1.86 -23.98 -8.46
CA PRO A 744 -2.43 -24.87 -7.45
C PRO A 744 -1.84 -26.30 -7.49
N GLU A 745 -1.24 -26.76 -8.60
CA GLU A 745 -0.62 -28.10 -8.68
C GLU A 745 0.63 -28.21 -7.80
N GLY A 746 1.45 -27.16 -7.74
CA GLY A 746 2.67 -27.12 -6.90
C GLY A 746 2.42 -26.94 -5.40
N LEU A 747 1.19 -26.65 -4.97
CA LEU A 747 0.90 -26.32 -3.57
C LEU A 747 1.09 -27.49 -2.60
N ASP A 748 0.81 -28.73 -3.01
CA ASP A 748 0.98 -29.90 -2.13
C ASP A 748 2.46 -30.23 -1.89
N GLU A 749 3.31 -30.03 -2.89
CA GLU A 749 4.75 -30.14 -2.75
C GLU A 749 5.30 -29.05 -1.83
N LEU A 750 4.84 -27.80 -2.02
CA LEU A 750 5.19 -26.67 -1.15
C LEU A 750 4.79 -26.93 0.32
N GLN A 751 3.62 -27.55 0.57
CA GLN A 751 3.21 -27.96 1.91
C GLN A 751 4.14 -29.03 2.49
N ALA A 752 4.49 -30.06 1.69
CA ALA A 752 5.37 -31.13 2.13
C ALA A 752 6.79 -30.59 2.46
N GLU A 753 7.29 -29.65 1.67
CA GLU A 753 8.56 -28.96 1.91
C GLU A 753 8.55 -28.11 3.18
N LEU A 754 7.47 -27.35 3.41
CA LEU A 754 7.31 -26.56 4.61
C LEU A 754 7.32 -27.46 5.85
N VAL A 755 6.55 -28.56 5.84
CA VAL A 755 6.48 -29.47 7.00
C VAL A 755 7.86 -30.05 7.32
N ARG A 756 8.64 -30.43 6.30
CA ARG A 756 10.04 -30.86 6.48
C ARG A 756 10.90 -29.74 7.08
N THR A 757 10.75 -28.52 6.57
CA THR A 757 11.46 -27.33 7.06
C THR A 757 11.13 -27.02 8.53
N LEU A 758 9.87 -27.08 8.92
CA LEU A 758 9.44 -26.89 10.32
C LEU A 758 10.00 -28.01 11.23
N CYS A 759 10.10 -29.24 10.74
CA CYS A 759 10.75 -30.33 11.47
C CYS A 759 12.25 -30.07 11.65
N HIS A 760 12.95 -29.59 10.60
CA HIS A 760 14.35 -29.21 10.70
C HIS A 760 14.56 -28.05 11.68
N LEU A 761 13.70 -27.03 11.65
CA LEU A 761 13.72 -25.97 12.66
C LEU A 761 13.53 -26.55 14.06
N GLU A 762 12.60 -27.49 14.26
CA GLU A 762 12.42 -28.14 15.57
C GLU A 762 13.65 -28.92 16.03
N MET A 763 14.45 -29.45 15.10
CA MET A 763 15.71 -30.13 15.42
C MET A 763 16.76 -29.11 15.87
N TYR A 764 16.92 -27.99 15.16
CA TYR A 764 18.02 -27.05 15.43
C TYR A 764 17.68 -26.00 16.49
N PHE A 765 16.49 -25.40 16.45
CA PHE A 765 16.13 -24.21 17.22
C PHE A 765 15.55 -24.56 18.59
N PRO A 766 15.60 -23.65 19.58
CA PRO A 766 15.11 -23.94 20.93
C PRO A 766 13.57 -24.00 20.95
N PRO A 767 12.95 -24.79 21.84
CA PRO A 767 11.48 -24.89 21.95
C PRO A 767 10.76 -23.54 22.07
N THR A 768 11.38 -22.58 22.76
CA THR A 768 10.92 -21.19 22.94
C THR A 768 10.77 -20.40 21.65
N PHE A 769 11.40 -20.84 20.55
CA PHE A 769 11.25 -20.27 19.21
C PHE A 769 9.81 -20.41 18.70
N PHE A 770 9.18 -21.56 18.95
CA PHE A 770 7.90 -21.97 18.39
C PHE A 770 6.71 -21.36 19.12
N ASP A 771 6.48 -20.07 18.91
CA ASP A 771 5.21 -19.44 19.28
C ASP A 771 4.11 -19.84 18.30
N ILE A 772 2.91 -19.31 18.54
CA ILE A 772 1.79 -19.61 17.67
C ILE A 772 2.07 -19.14 16.24
N MET A 773 2.81 -18.04 16.07
CA MET A 773 3.14 -17.48 14.75
C MET A 773 4.05 -18.38 13.92
N GLU A 774 4.96 -19.14 14.54
CA GLU A 774 5.81 -20.12 13.86
C GLU A 774 5.06 -21.41 13.52
N HIS A 775 3.93 -21.68 14.18
CA HIS A 775 3.06 -22.83 13.89
C HIS A 775 2.08 -22.56 12.75
N LEU A 776 1.50 -21.36 12.68
CA LEU A 776 0.50 -20.98 11.67
C LEU A 776 0.90 -21.21 10.20
N PRO A 777 2.19 -21.13 9.78
CA PRO A 777 2.59 -21.43 8.41
C PRO A 777 2.07 -22.77 7.87
N VAL A 778 1.95 -23.79 8.72
CA VAL A 778 1.49 -25.13 8.30
C VAL A 778 0.07 -25.14 7.72
N HIS A 779 -0.71 -24.07 7.95
CA HIS A 779 -2.08 -23.92 7.47
C HIS A 779 -2.22 -22.97 6.27
N LEU A 780 -1.16 -22.25 5.89
CA LEU A 780 -1.24 -21.22 4.85
C LEU A 780 -1.51 -21.78 3.45
N VAL A 781 -1.01 -22.98 3.14
CA VAL A 781 -1.28 -23.62 1.84
C VAL A 781 -2.76 -23.96 1.73
N ARG A 782 -3.36 -24.59 2.75
CA ARG A 782 -4.80 -24.89 2.78
C ARG A 782 -5.61 -23.60 2.63
N GLN A 783 -5.27 -22.55 3.38
CA GLN A 783 -5.94 -21.26 3.24
C GLN A 783 -5.82 -20.70 1.82
N THR A 784 -4.66 -20.80 1.18
CA THR A 784 -4.45 -20.32 -0.19
C THR A 784 -5.31 -21.09 -1.20
N LYS A 785 -5.43 -22.41 -1.05
CA LYS A 785 -6.37 -23.23 -1.84
C LYS A 785 -7.82 -22.79 -1.63
N CYS A 786 -8.19 -22.52 -0.38
CA CYS A 786 -9.57 -22.19 0.00
C CYS A 786 -9.98 -20.76 -0.35
N CYS A 787 -9.10 -19.75 -0.23
CA CYS A 787 -9.44 -18.34 -0.37
C CYS A 787 -8.76 -17.63 -1.55
N GLY A 788 -7.86 -18.31 -2.27
CA GLY A 788 -7.05 -17.71 -3.33
C GLY A 788 -5.73 -17.14 -2.81
N PRO A 789 -5.00 -16.36 -3.63
CA PRO A 789 -3.65 -15.89 -3.30
C PRO A 789 -3.57 -15.11 -1.99
N ALA A 790 -2.52 -15.38 -1.18
CA ALA A 790 -2.39 -14.82 0.16
C ALA A 790 -2.36 -13.28 0.19
N PHE A 791 -1.93 -12.63 -0.90
CA PHE A 791 -1.91 -11.17 -0.98
C PHE A 791 -3.31 -10.53 -0.92
N MET A 792 -4.36 -11.32 -1.20
CA MET A 792 -5.77 -10.93 -1.11
C MET A 792 -6.36 -11.16 0.28
N THR A 793 -5.65 -11.85 1.17
CA THR A 793 -6.10 -12.24 2.52
C THR A 793 -5.16 -11.77 3.62
N GLN A 794 -4.43 -10.67 3.40
CA GLN A 794 -3.44 -10.12 4.34
C GLN A 794 -3.73 -8.65 4.69
N MET A 795 -3.27 -8.21 5.86
CA MET A 795 -3.63 -6.90 6.41
C MET A 795 -2.89 -5.70 5.80
N TYR A 796 -1.87 -5.89 4.96
CA TYR A 796 -1.06 -4.79 4.40
C TYR A 796 -1.88 -3.61 3.85
N PRO A 797 -2.92 -3.83 3.01
CA PRO A 797 -3.69 -2.71 2.48
C PRO A 797 -4.65 -2.12 3.51
N CYS A 798 -5.25 -2.97 4.36
CA CYS A 798 -6.11 -2.55 5.46
C CYS A 798 -5.33 -1.65 6.44
N GLU A 799 -4.14 -2.03 6.91
CA GLU A 799 -3.29 -1.19 7.78
C GLU A 799 -2.87 0.14 7.13
N ARG A 800 -2.58 0.15 5.81
CA ARG A 800 -2.30 1.39 5.08
C ARG A 800 -3.52 2.32 5.10
N TYR A 801 -4.71 1.77 4.90
CA TYR A 801 -5.96 2.51 4.98
C TYR A 801 -6.24 3.04 6.40
N LEU A 802 -5.95 2.24 7.42
CA LEU A 802 -6.00 2.68 8.82
C LEU A 802 -5.07 3.87 9.09
N GLY A 803 -3.91 3.92 8.43
CA GLY A 803 -3.01 5.09 8.46
C GLY A 803 -3.64 6.36 7.86
N ILE A 804 -4.44 6.22 6.80
CA ILE A 804 -5.20 7.34 6.20
C ILE A 804 -6.25 7.85 7.20
N LEU A 805 -7.01 6.96 7.83
CA LEU A 805 -8.00 7.35 8.84
C LEU A 805 -7.36 8.11 10.01
N LYS A 806 -6.16 7.72 10.47
CA LYS A 806 -5.40 8.49 11.48
C LYS A 806 -5.10 9.91 11.00
N GLY A 807 -4.81 10.09 9.71
CA GLY A 807 -4.58 11.40 9.10
C GLY A 807 -5.80 12.34 9.09
N TYR A 808 -7.01 11.81 9.28
CA TYR A 808 -8.24 12.60 9.40
C TYR A 808 -8.42 13.25 10.78
N VAL A 809 -7.64 12.86 11.78
CA VAL A 809 -7.79 13.39 13.13
C VAL A 809 -7.24 14.82 13.21
N ARG A 810 -8.13 15.81 13.09
CA ARG A 810 -7.82 17.24 13.24
C ARG A 810 -8.14 17.77 14.64
N ASN A 811 -9.21 17.27 15.26
CA ASN A 811 -9.55 17.59 16.64
C ASN A 811 -9.20 16.43 17.57
N ARG A 812 -8.08 16.53 18.30
CA ARG A 812 -7.64 15.49 19.25
C ARG A 812 -8.62 15.29 20.42
N SER A 813 -9.52 16.22 20.70
CA SER A 813 -10.56 16.05 21.73
C SER A 813 -11.72 15.17 21.25
N HIS A 814 -11.92 15.04 19.94
CA HIS A 814 -12.99 14.24 19.33
C HIS A 814 -12.46 13.45 18.12
N PRO A 815 -11.48 12.54 18.32
CA PRO A 815 -10.76 11.94 17.21
C PRO A 815 -11.66 11.12 16.29
N GLU A 816 -12.56 10.31 16.83
CA GLU A 816 -13.47 9.52 15.98
C GLU A 816 -14.47 10.37 15.20
N GLY A 817 -14.93 11.49 15.80
CA GLY A 817 -15.76 12.46 15.10
C GLY A 817 -15.04 13.08 13.90
N SER A 818 -13.77 13.46 14.07
CA SER A 818 -12.94 13.97 12.96
C SER A 818 -12.71 12.94 11.85
N ILE A 819 -12.55 11.66 12.20
CA ILE A 819 -12.41 10.57 11.22
C ILE A 819 -13.68 10.46 10.39
N ILE A 820 -14.84 10.38 11.04
CA ILE A 820 -16.13 10.20 10.35
C ILE A 820 -16.46 11.40 9.49
N GLU A 821 -16.30 12.61 10.01
CA GLU A 821 -16.55 13.83 9.24
C GLU A 821 -15.70 13.90 7.98
N SER A 822 -14.40 13.62 8.09
CA SER A 822 -13.50 13.65 6.93
C SER A 822 -13.82 12.53 5.94
N TYR A 823 -14.10 11.32 6.44
CA TYR A 823 -14.44 10.18 5.59
C TYR A 823 -15.74 10.41 4.82
N THR A 824 -16.81 10.84 5.49
CA THR A 824 -18.11 11.05 4.82
C THR A 824 -18.06 12.19 3.82
N THR A 825 -17.28 13.24 4.12
CA THR A 825 -17.02 14.32 3.18
C THR A 825 -16.28 13.80 1.94
N GLU A 826 -15.25 12.98 2.13
CA GLU A 826 -14.49 12.39 1.03
C GLU A 826 -15.34 11.44 0.17
N GLU A 827 -16.12 10.55 0.79
CA GLU A 827 -17.01 9.60 0.09
C GLU A 827 -18.07 10.37 -0.72
N ALA A 828 -18.64 11.45 -0.18
CA ALA A 828 -19.62 12.27 -0.90
C ALA A 828 -19.01 12.98 -2.12
N ILE A 829 -17.80 13.55 -1.97
CA ILE A 829 -17.10 14.20 -3.09
C ILE A 829 -16.73 13.18 -4.17
N GLU A 830 -16.22 12.01 -3.77
CA GLU A 830 -15.85 10.94 -4.70
C GLU A 830 -17.05 10.45 -5.52
N PHE A 831 -18.22 10.27 -4.89
CA PHE A 831 -19.44 9.92 -5.59
C PHE A 831 -19.79 10.94 -6.68
N CYS A 832 -19.72 12.24 -6.37
CA CYS A 832 -20.04 13.28 -7.35
C CYS A 832 -19.00 13.34 -8.48
N VAL A 833 -17.71 13.14 -8.17
CA VAL A 833 -16.61 13.16 -9.15
C VAL A 833 -16.78 12.10 -10.24
N ASP A 834 -17.34 10.94 -9.92
CA ASP A 834 -17.56 9.85 -10.87
C ASP A 834 -18.59 10.20 -11.98
N TYR A 835 -19.31 11.32 -11.87
CA TYR A 835 -20.24 11.86 -12.88
C TYR A 835 -19.71 13.13 -13.57
N MET A 836 -18.44 13.46 -13.39
CA MET A 836 -17.80 14.66 -13.94
C MET A 836 -16.67 14.27 -14.89
N SER A 837 -16.70 14.74 -16.14
CA SER A 837 -15.79 14.31 -17.21
C SER A 837 -14.33 14.74 -17.03
N GLU A 838 -14.02 15.68 -16.12
CA GLU A 838 -12.69 16.31 -16.00
C GLU A 838 -12.01 16.19 -14.63
N THR A 839 -12.56 15.40 -13.69
CA THR A 839 -11.98 15.27 -12.34
C THR A 839 -11.32 13.92 -12.06
N SER A 840 -10.13 13.97 -11.46
CA SER A 840 -9.45 12.76 -10.98
C SER A 840 -10.12 12.20 -9.73
N SER A 841 -10.46 10.91 -9.74
CA SER A 841 -11.03 10.21 -8.58
C SER A 841 -10.12 10.32 -7.34
N ILE A 842 -10.73 10.54 -6.18
CA ILE A 842 -10.00 10.55 -4.90
C ILE A 842 -9.65 9.11 -4.52
N GLY A 843 -8.42 8.89 -4.04
CA GLY A 843 -8.01 7.59 -3.51
C GLY A 843 -7.57 6.53 -4.52
N LEU A 844 -7.58 6.87 -5.82
CA LEU A 844 -6.86 6.14 -6.86
C LEU A 844 -5.54 6.87 -7.14
N PRO A 845 -4.40 6.44 -6.57
CA PRO A 845 -3.14 7.11 -6.83
C PRO A 845 -2.76 6.94 -8.30
N ARG A 846 -2.47 8.05 -8.99
CA ARG A 846 -1.83 8.00 -10.32
C ARG A 846 -0.51 7.26 -10.18
N SER A 847 -0.31 6.25 -11.01
CA SER A 847 0.93 5.50 -10.94
C SER A 847 2.06 6.34 -11.51
N HIS A 848 3.25 6.19 -10.94
CA HIS A 848 4.45 6.81 -11.49
C HIS A 848 4.68 6.44 -12.96
N HIS A 849 4.25 5.24 -13.37
CA HIS A 849 4.43 4.71 -14.72
C HIS A 849 3.21 4.91 -15.65
N GLU A 850 2.14 5.54 -15.16
CA GLU A 850 0.94 5.83 -15.95
C GLU A 850 1.30 6.74 -17.14
N GLY A 851 0.93 6.33 -18.36
CA GLY A 851 1.33 7.00 -19.59
C GLY A 851 2.84 6.96 -19.89
N ARG A 852 3.63 6.14 -19.18
CA ARG A 852 5.08 6.00 -19.38
C ARG A 852 5.52 4.58 -19.76
N LEU A 853 4.59 3.67 -20.00
CA LEU A 853 4.90 2.28 -20.31
C LEU A 853 5.67 2.13 -21.62
N ASP A 854 5.41 3.00 -22.60
CA ASP A 854 6.09 3.02 -23.90
C ASP A 854 7.49 3.63 -23.90
N GLY A 855 7.88 4.30 -22.81
CA GLY A 855 9.20 4.91 -22.68
C GLY A 855 9.17 6.43 -22.51
N VAL A 856 9.67 6.93 -21.37
CA VAL A 856 9.83 8.37 -21.11
C VAL A 856 11.16 8.64 -20.42
N GLY A 857 11.95 9.55 -20.99
CA GLY A 857 13.17 10.04 -20.34
C GLY A 857 12.86 10.91 -19.13
N THR A 858 13.50 10.63 -18.00
CA THR A 858 13.18 11.28 -16.71
C THR A 858 14.24 12.30 -16.29
N VAL A 859 15.51 11.91 -16.28
CA VAL A 859 16.60 12.76 -15.75
C VAL A 859 17.83 12.77 -16.64
N GLY A 860 18.56 13.88 -16.61
CA GLY A 860 19.88 14.01 -17.25
C GLY A 860 19.85 14.07 -18.79
N ARG A 861 18.81 14.69 -19.36
CA ARG A 861 18.66 14.90 -20.82
C ARG A 861 19.86 15.62 -21.42
N LYS A 862 20.46 15.05 -22.47
CA LYS A 862 21.46 15.73 -23.31
C LYS A 862 21.35 15.27 -24.75
N THR A 863 21.64 16.14 -25.71
CA THR A 863 21.77 15.75 -27.12
C THR A 863 23.24 15.54 -27.44
N ILE A 864 23.57 14.40 -28.05
CA ILE A 864 24.94 14.10 -28.50
C ILE A 864 24.93 13.76 -29.99
N ARG A 865 26.02 14.08 -30.68
CA ARG A 865 26.28 13.56 -32.02
C ARG A 865 26.92 12.18 -31.90
N LEU A 866 26.35 11.17 -32.56
CA LEU A 866 26.88 9.81 -32.53
C LEU A 866 28.09 9.70 -33.46
N ASP A 867 29.12 8.99 -33.03
CA ASP A 867 30.19 8.55 -33.93
C ASP A 867 29.64 7.54 -34.94
N ARG A 868 30.27 7.43 -36.12
CA ARG A 868 29.75 6.59 -37.20
C ARG A 868 29.61 5.12 -36.80
N LYS A 869 30.56 4.57 -36.04
CA LYS A 869 30.54 3.17 -35.63
C LYS A 869 29.42 2.88 -34.64
N VAL A 870 29.20 3.77 -33.69
CA VAL A 870 28.10 3.70 -32.71
C VAL A 870 26.76 3.90 -33.41
N TYR A 871 26.67 4.86 -34.34
CA TYR A 871 25.48 5.07 -35.16
C TYR A 871 25.11 3.81 -35.93
N ASP A 872 26.04 3.24 -36.70
CA ASP A 872 25.77 2.08 -37.55
C ASP A 872 25.33 0.86 -36.70
N LYS A 873 25.99 0.63 -35.54
CA LYS A 873 25.61 -0.45 -34.61
C LYS A 873 24.26 -0.23 -33.95
N ALA A 874 23.98 0.98 -33.46
CA ALA A 874 22.73 1.30 -32.80
C ALA A 874 21.55 1.20 -33.80
N HIS A 875 21.73 1.73 -35.01
CA HIS A 875 20.75 1.60 -36.08
C HIS A 875 20.51 0.14 -36.49
N PHE A 876 21.59 -0.64 -36.69
CA PHE A 876 21.49 -2.06 -37.00
C PHE A 876 20.71 -2.84 -35.92
N THR A 877 20.95 -2.54 -34.65
CA THR A 877 20.23 -3.16 -33.52
C THR A 877 18.73 -2.89 -33.60
N VAL A 878 18.32 -1.68 -34.01
CA VAL A 878 16.90 -1.37 -34.25
C VAL A 878 16.37 -2.24 -35.38
N LEU A 879 17.05 -2.25 -36.53
CA LEU A 879 16.61 -2.98 -37.72
C LEU A 879 16.39 -4.47 -37.45
N GLN A 880 17.30 -5.13 -36.73
CA GLN A 880 17.20 -6.56 -36.43
C GLN A 880 15.95 -6.94 -35.60
N HIS A 881 15.39 -5.99 -34.85
CA HIS A 881 14.28 -6.22 -33.95
C HIS A 881 12.95 -5.66 -34.47
N MET A 882 12.93 -5.12 -35.69
CA MET A 882 11.71 -4.64 -36.34
C MET A 882 11.10 -5.75 -37.18
N THR A 883 9.86 -6.13 -36.88
CA THR A 883 9.14 -7.21 -37.55
C THR A 883 9.05 -7.01 -39.07
N GLU A 884 8.85 -5.77 -39.51
CA GLU A 884 8.83 -5.39 -40.93
C GLU A 884 10.17 -5.62 -41.67
N VAL A 885 11.28 -5.69 -40.92
CA VAL A 885 12.63 -5.86 -41.47
C VAL A 885 13.05 -7.32 -41.54
N VAL A 886 12.40 -8.23 -40.80
CA VAL A 886 12.73 -9.67 -40.73
C VAL A 886 12.87 -10.33 -42.11
N PRO A 887 11.94 -10.15 -43.08
CA PRO A 887 12.07 -10.77 -44.39
C PRO A 887 13.34 -10.32 -45.15
N TYR A 888 13.77 -9.08 -44.92
CA TYR A 888 14.96 -8.51 -45.55
C TYR A 888 16.25 -8.97 -44.88
N VAL A 889 16.21 -9.30 -43.59
CA VAL A 889 17.34 -9.95 -42.89
C VAL A 889 17.61 -11.30 -43.54
N ASP A 890 16.57 -12.12 -43.72
CA ASP A 890 16.67 -13.43 -44.35
C ASP A 890 17.14 -13.34 -45.81
N GLU A 891 16.59 -12.40 -46.58
CA GLU A 891 17.02 -12.11 -47.95
C GLU A 891 18.52 -11.76 -47.99
N HIS A 892 18.98 -10.84 -47.14
CA HIS A 892 20.38 -10.42 -47.14
C HIS A 892 21.33 -11.56 -46.73
N LEU A 893 20.95 -12.37 -45.74
CA LEU A 893 21.72 -13.55 -45.34
C LEU A 893 21.81 -14.57 -46.48
N ALA A 894 20.72 -14.80 -47.22
CA ALA A 894 20.72 -15.67 -48.39
C ALA A 894 21.66 -15.14 -49.50
N VAL A 895 21.62 -13.84 -49.78
CA VAL A 895 22.52 -13.18 -50.74
C VAL A 895 23.98 -13.35 -50.32
N ILE A 896 24.33 -13.07 -49.06
CA ILE A 896 25.71 -13.21 -48.58
C ILE A 896 26.20 -14.65 -48.71
N ARG A 897 25.38 -15.64 -48.35
CA ARG A 897 25.70 -17.06 -48.46
C ARG A 897 25.92 -17.48 -49.92
N GLN A 898 25.08 -16.97 -50.83
CA GLN A 898 25.19 -17.27 -52.26
C GLN A 898 26.44 -16.63 -52.88
N GLU A 899 26.77 -15.39 -52.54
CA GLU A 899 27.93 -14.67 -53.07
C GLU A 899 29.27 -15.15 -52.48
N ASN A 900 29.24 -15.81 -51.32
CA ASN A 900 30.44 -16.21 -50.58
C ASN A 900 30.39 -17.70 -50.17
N PRO A 901 30.33 -18.63 -51.13
CA PRO A 901 30.26 -20.06 -50.83
C PRO A 901 31.50 -20.53 -50.06
N GLY A 902 31.30 -21.31 -49.00
CA GLY A 902 32.39 -21.89 -48.19
C GLY A 902 32.92 -21.01 -47.04
N ARG A 903 32.34 -19.82 -46.80
CA ARG A 903 32.63 -19.02 -45.60
C ARG A 903 31.92 -19.58 -44.36
N SER A 904 32.52 -19.40 -43.18
CA SER A 904 31.89 -19.81 -41.92
C SER A 904 30.67 -18.94 -41.59
N GLU A 905 29.71 -19.49 -40.85
CA GLU A 905 28.53 -18.73 -40.38
C GLU A 905 28.92 -17.50 -39.54
N SER A 906 30.00 -17.58 -38.77
CA SER A 906 30.55 -16.43 -38.04
C SER A 906 30.99 -15.28 -38.97
N TRP A 907 31.57 -15.62 -40.13
CA TRP A 907 31.95 -14.64 -41.13
C TRP A 907 30.72 -14.04 -41.82
N VAL A 908 29.74 -14.88 -42.17
CA VAL A 908 28.46 -14.46 -42.78
C VAL A 908 27.74 -13.47 -41.86
N ARG A 909 27.64 -13.78 -40.56
CA ARG A 909 27.03 -12.90 -39.56
C ARG A 909 27.75 -11.55 -39.45
N ASN A 910 29.09 -11.56 -39.37
CA ASN A 910 29.87 -10.33 -39.31
C ASN A 910 29.72 -9.49 -40.59
N LYS A 911 29.70 -10.14 -41.75
CA LYS A 911 29.48 -9.47 -43.04
C LYS A 911 28.09 -8.84 -43.07
N HIS A 912 27.05 -9.58 -42.67
CA HIS A 912 25.68 -9.08 -42.55
C HIS A 912 25.62 -7.85 -41.64
N MET A 913 26.11 -7.94 -40.40
CA MET A 913 26.14 -6.82 -39.45
C MET A 913 26.82 -5.57 -40.00
N SER A 914 27.93 -5.73 -40.74
CA SER A 914 28.69 -4.59 -41.27
C SER A 914 28.09 -3.93 -42.52
N SER A 915 27.22 -4.62 -43.27
CA SER A 915 26.75 -4.16 -44.59
C SER A 915 25.24 -4.03 -44.71
N PHE A 916 24.46 -4.55 -43.75
CA PHE A 916 23.01 -4.60 -43.84
C PHE A 916 22.34 -3.23 -43.89
N ASN A 917 22.79 -2.24 -43.11
CA ASN A 917 22.18 -0.90 -43.10
C ASN A 917 22.18 -0.27 -44.51
N GLU A 918 23.34 -0.32 -45.18
CA GLU A 918 23.49 0.22 -46.53
C GLU A 918 22.78 -0.64 -47.59
N TRP A 919 22.85 -1.97 -47.44
CA TRP A 919 22.13 -2.90 -48.31
C TRP A 919 20.61 -2.67 -48.25
N LEU A 920 20.04 -2.55 -47.05
CA LEU A 920 18.62 -2.34 -46.84
C LEU A 920 18.18 -1.00 -47.45
N LYS A 921 18.93 0.07 -47.20
CA LYS A 921 18.68 1.39 -47.81
C LYS A 921 18.60 1.31 -49.33
N ASN A 922 19.58 0.65 -49.95
CA ASN A 922 19.63 0.50 -51.41
C ASN A 922 18.55 -0.45 -51.93
N ARG A 923 18.20 -1.49 -51.19
CA ARG A 923 17.16 -2.46 -51.54
C ARG A 923 15.78 -1.79 -51.55
N ILE A 924 15.44 -1.04 -50.50
CA ILE A 924 14.17 -0.33 -50.38
C ILE A 924 14.06 0.80 -51.43
N ALA A 925 15.14 1.53 -51.71
CA ALA A 925 15.15 2.56 -52.75
C ALA A 925 14.86 2.05 -54.18
N ARG A 926 15.02 0.73 -54.43
CA ARG A 926 14.76 0.09 -55.72
C ARG A 926 13.36 -0.52 -55.82
N LEU A 927 12.58 -0.54 -54.74
CA LEU A 927 11.21 -1.05 -54.76
C LEU A 927 10.30 -0.05 -55.46
N GLN A 928 9.51 -0.53 -56.43
CA GLN A 928 8.53 0.30 -57.14
C GLN A 928 7.31 0.64 -56.26
N ASN A 929 6.94 -0.27 -55.35
CA ASN A 929 5.89 -0.08 -54.35
C ASN A 929 6.46 -0.29 -52.96
N LEU A 930 6.28 0.70 -52.09
CA LEU A 930 6.81 0.66 -50.74
C LEU A 930 5.86 -0.15 -49.81
N PRO A 931 6.35 -1.18 -49.09
CA PRO A 931 5.47 -2.02 -48.26
C PRO A 931 4.84 -1.27 -47.08
N SER A 932 5.55 -0.31 -46.51
CA SER A 932 5.14 0.43 -45.31
C SER A 932 5.97 1.70 -45.13
N GLU A 933 5.34 2.78 -44.66
CA GLU A 933 6.01 4.04 -44.34
C GLU A 933 7.07 3.85 -43.24
N THR A 934 6.84 2.98 -42.25
CA THR A 934 7.80 2.66 -41.18
C THR A 934 9.09 2.09 -41.75
N LEU A 935 9.00 1.13 -42.67
CA LEU A 935 10.14 0.53 -43.35
C LEU A 935 10.94 1.57 -44.16
N GLN A 936 10.28 2.60 -44.71
CA GLN A 936 10.95 3.72 -45.37
C GLN A 936 11.90 4.44 -44.40
N TRP A 937 11.37 4.88 -43.26
CA TRP A 937 12.11 5.63 -42.26
C TRP A 937 13.24 4.80 -41.65
N LEU A 938 12.97 3.52 -41.36
CA LEU A 938 13.98 2.56 -40.93
C LEU A 938 15.10 2.45 -41.98
N SER A 939 14.80 2.33 -43.27
CA SER A 939 15.84 2.20 -44.31
C SER A 939 16.73 3.44 -44.48
N GLN A 940 16.23 4.63 -44.12
CA GLN A 940 17.01 5.88 -44.22
C GLN A 940 17.96 6.10 -43.04
N GLY A 941 17.69 5.43 -41.92
CA GLY A 941 18.42 5.59 -40.67
C GLY A 941 17.93 6.78 -39.81
N PRO A 942 18.26 6.79 -38.51
CA PRO A 942 17.88 7.88 -37.61
C PRO A 942 18.72 9.14 -37.86
N GLU A 943 18.36 10.24 -37.21
CA GLU A 943 19.21 11.43 -37.13
C GLU A 943 20.61 11.10 -36.57
N TRP A 944 21.61 11.86 -37.02
CA TRP A 944 22.99 11.74 -36.54
C TRP A 944 23.16 12.20 -35.08
N SER A 945 22.20 12.96 -34.57
CA SER A 945 22.06 13.31 -33.16
C SER A 945 21.12 12.34 -32.45
N ALA A 946 21.51 11.91 -31.26
CA ALA A 946 20.65 11.15 -30.36
C ALA A 946 20.41 11.94 -29.07
N THR A 947 19.19 11.82 -28.54
CA THR A 947 18.92 12.28 -27.17
C THR A 947 19.41 11.21 -26.20
N THR A 948 20.05 11.62 -25.11
CA THR A 948 20.56 10.73 -24.08
C THR A 948 19.98 11.07 -22.73
N TRP A 949 19.84 10.05 -21.90
CA TRP A 949 19.23 10.15 -20.59
C TRP A 949 20.10 9.46 -19.54
N GLN A 950 19.99 9.93 -18.29
CA GLN A 950 20.57 9.27 -17.13
C GLN A 950 19.55 8.44 -16.36
N GLY A 951 18.25 8.71 -16.57
CA GLY A 951 17.14 7.89 -16.10
C GLY A 951 16.00 7.84 -17.11
N TYR A 952 15.30 6.71 -17.16
CA TYR A 952 14.28 6.41 -18.16
C TYR A 952 13.24 5.46 -17.59
N ASP A 953 11.97 5.80 -17.73
CA ASP A 953 10.86 4.91 -17.36
C ASP A 953 10.39 4.16 -18.60
N ILE A 954 10.27 2.83 -18.51
CA ILE A 954 9.71 2.00 -19.59
C ILE A 954 9.27 0.66 -19.00
N ASN A 955 8.26 0.01 -19.59
CA ASN A 955 7.81 -1.32 -19.17
C ASN A 955 7.36 -1.39 -17.70
N GLY A 956 7.00 -0.27 -17.08
CA GLY A 956 6.70 -0.19 -15.64
C GLY A 956 7.90 -0.35 -14.72
N TYR A 957 9.11 -0.11 -15.24
CA TYR A 957 10.36 0.00 -14.51
C TYR A 957 10.94 1.41 -14.64
N THR A 958 11.77 1.80 -13.67
CA THR A 958 12.64 2.99 -13.75
C THR A 958 14.08 2.53 -13.90
N PHE A 959 14.70 2.78 -15.05
CA PHE A 959 16.11 2.48 -15.29
C PHE A 959 16.98 3.71 -15.07
N HIS A 960 18.19 3.49 -14.58
CA HIS A 960 19.23 4.50 -14.48
C HIS A 960 20.51 4.04 -15.18
N THR A 961 21.33 4.99 -15.62
CA THR A 961 22.73 4.68 -15.96
C THR A 961 23.53 4.36 -14.70
N VAL A 962 24.59 3.55 -14.82
CA VAL A 962 25.54 3.28 -13.70
C VAL A 962 26.07 4.57 -13.05
N LYS A 963 26.28 5.62 -13.85
CA LYS A 963 26.72 6.94 -13.38
C LYS A 963 25.68 7.66 -12.51
N GLN A 964 24.39 7.43 -12.77
CA GLN A 964 23.31 7.97 -11.96
C GLN A 964 23.16 7.14 -10.67
N ASP A 965 23.16 5.82 -10.79
CA ASP A 965 23.10 4.90 -9.65
C ASP A 965 24.21 5.13 -8.62
N SER A 966 25.44 5.45 -9.06
CA SER A 966 26.55 5.74 -8.15
C SER A 966 26.30 6.96 -7.26
N LYS A 967 25.42 7.87 -7.68
CA LYS A 967 25.02 9.07 -6.92
C LYS A 967 23.71 8.87 -6.15
N CYS A 968 23.03 7.75 -6.36
CA CYS A 968 21.73 7.45 -5.77
C CYS A 968 21.84 6.42 -4.64
N THR A 969 20.81 6.39 -3.81
CA THR A 969 20.66 5.36 -2.76
C THR A 969 19.91 4.11 -3.24
N VAL A 970 19.55 4.08 -4.52
CA VAL A 970 18.85 2.98 -5.21
C VAL A 970 19.76 2.40 -6.30
N GLN A 971 19.43 1.19 -6.77
CA GLN A 971 20.10 0.50 -7.86
C GLN A 971 19.08 0.20 -8.97
N ASN A 972 19.11 0.97 -10.05
CA ASN A 972 18.18 0.89 -11.18
C ASN A 972 18.89 0.57 -12.51
N SER A 973 20.20 0.35 -12.51
CA SER A 973 20.99 0.11 -13.72
C SER A 973 21.09 -1.35 -14.14
N GLY A 974 20.68 -2.30 -13.29
CA GLY A 974 20.73 -3.71 -13.63
C GLY A 974 19.58 -4.14 -14.54
N LEU A 975 19.89 -4.99 -15.50
CA LEU A 975 18.91 -5.58 -16.40
C LEU A 975 19.25 -7.02 -16.78
N ARG A 976 18.23 -7.74 -17.26
CA ARG A 976 18.37 -9.01 -17.96
C ARG A 976 17.56 -9.03 -19.25
N ILE A 977 17.95 -9.92 -20.16
CA ILE A 977 17.18 -10.30 -21.34
C ILE A 977 17.19 -11.82 -21.51
N GLU A 978 16.18 -12.34 -22.18
CA GLU A 978 16.18 -13.72 -22.67
C GLU A 978 16.36 -13.68 -24.19
N ALA A 979 17.33 -14.45 -24.70
CA ALA A 979 17.58 -14.56 -26.13
C ALA A 979 17.79 -16.03 -26.52
N ALA A 980 17.36 -16.39 -27.74
CA ALA A 980 17.59 -17.73 -28.27
C ALA A 980 19.08 -17.91 -28.60
N SER A 981 19.63 -19.05 -28.18
CA SER A 981 20.98 -19.51 -28.51
C SER A 981 20.98 -20.39 -29.76
N ASP A 982 22.16 -20.63 -30.32
CA ASP A 982 22.38 -21.54 -31.43
C ASP A 982 21.91 -22.97 -31.03
N GLY A 983 20.74 -23.39 -31.53
CA GLY A 983 20.10 -24.67 -31.17
C GLY A 983 18.71 -24.57 -30.54
N GLY A 984 18.14 -23.35 -30.39
CA GLY A 984 16.75 -23.16 -29.96
C GLY A 984 16.54 -23.12 -28.43
N ARG A 985 17.61 -23.27 -27.64
CA ARG A 985 17.60 -23.05 -26.18
C ARG A 985 17.56 -21.56 -25.88
N ARG A 986 16.75 -21.11 -24.92
CA ARG A 986 16.75 -19.71 -24.45
C ARG A 986 17.78 -19.52 -23.33
N ASP A 987 18.71 -18.60 -23.52
CA ASP A 987 19.70 -18.23 -22.52
C ASP A 987 19.38 -16.86 -21.91
N GLN A 988 19.72 -16.68 -20.63
CA GLN A 988 19.50 -15.45 -19.88
C GLN A 988 20.80 -14.64 -19.78
N TYR A 989 20.76 -13.41 -20.31
CA TYR A 989 21.90 -12.49 -20.30
C TYR A 989 21.68 -11.39 -19.26
N TYR A 990 22.73 -11.04 -18.53
CA TYR A 990 22.69 -10.04 -17.46
C TYR A 990 23.67 -8.90 -17.75
N GLY A 991 23.28 -7.67 -17.42
CA GLY A 991 24.12 -6.51 -17.68
C GLY A 991 23.80 -5.29 -16.83
N ARG A 992 24.53 -4.21 -17.08
CA ARG A 992 24.26 -2.88 -16.51
C ARG A 992 24.16 -1.82 -17.60
N VAL A 993 23.23 -0.89 -17.45
CA VAL A 993 23.02 0.24 -18.36
C VAL A 993 24.15 1.27 -18.21
N GLU A 994 24.99 1.41 -19.22
CA GLU A 994 26.02 2.46 -19.28
C GLU A 994 25.47 3.77 -19.81
N GLN A 995 24.65 3.69 -20.87
CA GLN A 995 24.09 4.85 -21.56
C GLN A 995 22.69 4.53 -22.06
N ILE A 996 21.80 5.53 -22.02
CA ILE A 996 20.46 5.43 -22.58
C ILE A 996 20.40 6.40 -23.76
N LEU A 997 20.05 5.88 -24.93
CA LEU A 997 19.92 6.62 -26.19
C LEU A 997 18.47 6.58 -26.65
N GLU A 998 17.99 7.68 -27.22
CA GLU A 998 16.72 7.78 -27.92
C GLU A 998 17.05 8.24 -29.34
N LEU A 999 16.91 7.32 -30.29
CA LEU A 999 17.19 7.54 -31.71
C LEU A 999 15.93 8.12 -32.37
N ASP A 1000 16.10 9.21 -33.12
CA ASP A 1000 14.99 9.91 -33.78
C ASP A 1000 14.93 9.52 -35.26
N TYR A 1001 13.84 8.87 -35.68
CA TYR A 1001 13.56 8.54 -37.08
C TYR A 1001 12.55 9.53 -37.70
N LEU A 1002 12.45 10.74 -37.13
CA LEU A 1002 11.54 11.82 -37.48
C LEU A 1002 10.06 11.53 -37.14
N LYS A 1003 9.53 10.38 -37.56
CA LYS A 1003 8.14 9.96 -37.27
C LYS A 1003 7.98 9.32 -35.90
N PHE A 1004 8.98 8.60 -35.46
CA PHE A 1004 8.97 7.89 -34.19
C PHE A 1004 10.38 7.85 -33.60
N LYS A 1005 10.42 7.51 -32.32
CA LYS A 1005 11.66 7.42 -31.56
C LYS A 1005 11.84 6.02 -31.01
N VAL A 1006 13.08 5.57 -30.97
CA VAL A 1006 13.42 4.23 -30.47
C VAL A 1006 14.41 4.36 -29.32
N PRO A 1007 14.03 3.99 -28.08
CA PRO A 1007 14.95 3.96 -26.95
C PRO A 1007 15.83 2.70 -26.97
N LEU A 1008 17.15 2.89 -26.90
CA LEU A 1008 18.15 1.84 -26.80
C LEU A 1008 18.97 2.01 -25.53
N PHE A 1009 19.26 0.89 -24.87
CA PHE A 1009 20.22 0.85 -23.79
C PHE A 1009 21.54 0.33 -24.32
N ARG A 1010 22.60 1.10 -24.08
CA ARG A 1010 23.98 0.61 -24.20
C ARG A 1010 24.35 -0.06 -22.89
N CYS A 1011 24.67 -1.33 -22.96
CA CYS A 1011 24.86 -2.20 -21.82
C CYS A 1011 26.29 -2.73 -21.75
N ARG A 1012 26.76 -2.88 -20.51
CA ARG A 1012 27.91 -3.72 -20.21
C ARG A 1012 27.40 -5.09 -19.83
N TRP A 1013 27.60 -6.06 -20.72
CA TRP A 1013 27.12 -7.43 -20.56
C TRP A 1013 28.12 -8.32 -19.84
N VAL A 1014 27.59 -9.20 -18.99
CA VAL A 1014 28.34 -10.28 -18.36
C VAL A 1014 28.56 -11.40 -19.38
N ASP A 1015 29.76 -11.98 -19.38
CA ASP A 1015 30.04 -13.21 -20.14
C ASP A 1015 29.16 -14.36 -19.64
N LEU A 1016 28.43 -15.03 -20.53
CA LEU A 1016 27.55 -16.15 -20.17
C LEU A 1016 28.30 -17.27 -19.44
N ARG A 1017 29.58 -17.49 -19.75
CA ARG A 1017 30.42 -18.48 -19.05
C ARG A 1017 30.63 -18.17 -17.57
N ASN A 1018 30.36 -16.92 -17.18
CA ASN A 1018 30.45 -16.41 -15.81
C ASN A 1018 29.07 -16.21 -15.16
N VAL A 1019 27.98 -16.63 -15.82
CA VAL A 1019 26.65 -16.73 -15.23
C VAL A 1019 26.49 -18.16 -14.73
N LYS A 1020 26.26 -18.33 -13.42
CA LYS A 1020 26.13 -19.66 -12.82
C LYS A 1020 24.97 -19.67 -11.84
N VAL A 1021 24.14 -20.70 -11.93
CA VAL A 1021 23.26 -21.09 -10.82
C VAL A 1021 24.11 -21.95 -9.90
N ASP A 1022 24.21 -21.57 -8.63
CA ASP A 1022 24.95 -22.35 -7.65
C ASP A 1022 24.09 -23.49 -7.07
N ASN A 1023 24.71 -24.32 -6.23
CA ASN A 1023 24.05 -25.46 -5.58
C ASN A 1023 22.95 -25.02 -4.60
N GLU A 1024 22.81 -23.74 -4.27
CA GLU A 1024 21.72 -23.22 -3.43
C GLU A 1024 20.62 -22.56 -4.28
N GLY A 1025 20.67 -22.70 -5.61
CA GLY A 1025 19.66 -22.17 -6.54
C GLY A 1025 19.77 -20.67 -6.82
N PHE A 1026 20.88 -20.01 -6.46
CA PHE A 1026 21.07 -18.58 -6.74
C PHE A 1026 21.83 -18.36 -8.05
N THR A 1027 21.26 -17.52 -8.92
CA THR A 1027 22.01 -16.98 -10.06
C THR A 1027 23.06 -16.00 -9.57
N THR A 1028 24.33 -16.31 -9.85
CA THR A 1028 25.49 -15.48 -9.55
C THR A 1028 26.18 -15.01 -10.83
N VAL A 1029 26.67 -13.77 -10.81
CA VAL A 1029 27.35 -13.13 -11.95
C VAL A 1029 28.63 -12.41 -11.52
N ASN A 1030 29.61 -12.34 -12.42
CA ASN A 1030 30.80 -11.51 -12.25
C ASN A 1030 30.71 -10.23 -13.09
N LEU A 1031 30.49 -9.10 -12.43
CA LEU A 1031 30.26 -7.80 -13.08
C LEU A 1031 31.55 -7.09 -13.50
N ALA A 1032 32.74 -7.66 -13.21
CA ALA A 1032 34.03 -7.16 -13.68
C ALA A 1032 34.40 -7.66 -15.09
N ASN A 1033 33.82 -8.79 -15.51
CA ASN A 1033 34.13 -9.42 -16.80
C ASN A 1033 33.16 -8.94 -17.88
N ASN A 1034 33.69 -8.20 -18.85
CA ASN A 1034 32.88 -7.63 -19.94
C ASN A 1034 32.94 -8.53 -21.18
N ALA A 1035 31.78 -8.98 -21.65
CA ALA A 1035 31.63 -9.71 -22.90
C ALA A 1035 30.78 -8.92 -23.92
N TYR A 1036 30.64 -9.49 -25.13
CA TYR A 1036 29.73 -8.99 -26.17
C TYR A 1036 29.94 -7.51 -26.52
N LYS A 1037 31.19 -7.03 -26.53
CA LYS A 1037 31.54 -5.64 -26.87
C LYS A 1037 31.11 -5.25 -28.29
N ASP A 1038 30.91 -6.25 -29.15
CA ASP A 1038 30.48 -6.05 -30.53
C ASP A 1038 28.98 -5.76 -30.65
N GLU A 1039 28.17 -6.23 -29.69
CA GLU A 1039 26.71 -6.08 -29.60
C GLU A 1039 26.31 -5.42 -28.26
N PRO A 1040 26.69 -4.15 -28.03
CA PRO A 1040 26.50 -3.49 -26.75
C PRO A 1040 25.08 -2.93 -26.56
N PHE A 1041 24.19 -3.04 -27.55
CA PHE A 1041 22.89 -2.37 -27.56
C PHE A 1041 21.74 -3.35 -27.43
N VAL A 1042 20.68 -2.92 -26.77
CA VAL A 1042 19.41 -3.63 -26.68
C VAL A 1042 18.25 -2.65 -26.72
N LEU A 1043 17.10 -3.07 -27.26
CA LEU A 1043 15.89 -2.26 -27.19
C LEU A 1043 15.42 -2.17 -25.74
N ALA A 1044 15.10 -0.96 -25.28
CA ALA A 1044 14.62 -0.75 -23.92
C ALA A 1044 13.30 -1.51 -23.65
N LYS A 1045 12.49 -1.79 -24.68
CA LYS A 1045 11.25 -2.57 -24.56
C LYS A 1045 11.47 -4.07 -24.26
N GLN A 1046 12.69 -4.60 -24.45
CA GLN A 1046 12.96 -6.04 -24.28
C GLN A 1046 13.57 -6.40 -22.91
N VAL A 1047 13.89 -5.39 -22.08
CA VAL A 1047 14.64 -5.63 -20.84
C VAL A 1047 13.74 -5.80 -19.62
N VAL A 1048 14.20 -6.63 -18.69
CA VAL A 1048 13.63 -6.78 -17.35
C VAL A 1048 14.61 -6.19 -16.34
N GLN A 1049 14.12 -5.40 -15.39
CA GLN A 1049 14.97 -4.83 -14.35
C GLN A 1049 15.43 -5.90 -13.35
N VAL A 1050 16.72 -5.89 -13.03
CA VAL A 1050 17.31 -6.68 -11.95
C VAL A 1050 18.19 -5.79 -11.07
N PHE A 1051 18.50 -6.24 -9.87
CA PHE A 1051 19.51 -5.63 -9.01
C PHE A 1051 20.49 -6.69 -8.50
N TYR A 1052 21.71 -6.24 -8.21
CA TYR A 1052 22.81 -7.10 -7.83
C TYR A 1052 23.16 -6.90 -6.36
N ILE A 1053 23.27 -8.00 -5.62
CA ILE A 1053 23.74 -8.04 -4.23
C ILE A 1053 25.12 -8.67 -4.23
N VAL A 1054 26.11 -8.05 -3.58
CA VAL A 1054 27.45 -8.64 -3.45
C VAL A 1054 27.33 -9.96 -2.68
N ASP A 1055 27.89 -11.04 -3.24
CA ASP A 1055 27.83 -12.36 -2.61
C ASP A 1055 28.75 -12.41 -1.38
N PRO A 1056 28.23 -12.66 -0.16
CA PRO A 1056 29.05 -12.78 1.04
C PRO A 1056 30.12 -13.88 0.93
N CYS A 1057 29.84 -14.99 0.24
CA CYS A 1057 30.79 -16.10 0.07
C CYS A 1057 31.94 -15.74 -0.87
N LYS A 1058 31.64 -14.95 -1.89
CA LYS A 1058 32.56 -14.64 -2.99
C LYS A 1058 32.40 -13.17 -3.36
N LYS A 1059 33.13 -12.29 -2.67
CA LYS A 1059 33.04 -10.82 -2.83
C LYS A 1059 33.24 -10.27 -4.26
N LYS A 1060 33.74 -11.09 -5.20
CA LYS A 1060 33.85 -10.76 -6.64
C LYS A 1060 32.58 -11.06 -7.45
N LEU A 1061 31.72 -11.94 -6.93
CA LEU A 1061 30.45 -12.33 -7.53
C LEU A 1061 29.29 -11.54 -6.92
N HIS A 1062 28.19 -11.50 -7.65
CA HIS A 1062 26.97 -10.85 -7.23
C HIS A 1062 25.79 -11.78 -7.47
N VAL A 1063 24.91 -11.90 -6.48
CA VAL A 1063 23.63 -12.58 -6.59
C VAL A 1063 22.64 -11.66 -7.32
N VAL A 1064 21.89 -12.23 -8.26
CA VAL A 1064 20.89 -11.50 -9.05
C VAL A 1064 19.50 -11.62 -8.40
N ARG A 1065 18.78 -10.50 -8.37
CA ARG A 1065 17.38 -10.41 -7.92
C ARG A 1065 16.55 -9.58 -8.88
N GLU A 1066 15.28 -9.96 -9.08
CA GLU A 1066 14.38 -9.23 -9.96
C GLU A 1066 13.86 -7.94 -9.32
N GLY A 1067 13.73 -6.88 -10.12
CA GLY A 1067 13.04 -5.66 -9.74
C GLY A 1067 11.53 -5.87 -9.69
N LYS A 1068 10.81 -4.98 -8.98
CA LYS A 1068 9.34 -5.02 -8.92
C LYS A 1068 8.74 -4.28 -10.10
N ARG A 1069 8.01 -5.00 -10.95
CA ARG A 1069 7.18 -4.42 -12.00
C ARG A 1069 5.87 -3.93 -11.39
N ARG A 1070 5.39 -2.76 -11.79
CA ARG A 1070 4.13 -2.19 -11.30
C ARG A 1070 3.25 -1.76 -12.47
N ILE A 1071 2.69 -2.72 -13.20
CA ILE A 1071 1.92 -2.47 -14.43
C ILE A 1071 0.45 -2.84 -14.34
N VAL A 1072 0.05 -3.75 -13.44
CA VAL A 1072 -1.37 -4.11 -13.29
C VAL A 1072 -2.20 -2.90 -12.88
N GLY A 1073 -3.25 -2.61 -13.65
CA GLY A 1073 -4.12 -1.45 -13.50
C GLY A 1073 -3.64 -0.18 -14.21
N LEU A 1074 -2.58 -0.24 -15.03
CA LEU A 1074 -2.12 0.86 -15.89
C LEU A 1074 -2.51 0.58 -17.33
N ASP A 1075 -2.98 1.59 -18.05
CA ASP A 1075 -3.29 1.50 -19.49
C ASP A 1075 -4.12 0.24 -19.85
N ASN A 1076 -5.09 -0.11 -18.99
CA ASN A 1076 -5.96 -1.30 -19.05
C ASN A 1076 -5.27 -2.68 -18.94
N ILE A 1077 -4.06 -2.74 -18.36
CA ILE A 1077 -3.36 -4.00 -18.13
C ILE A 1077 -3.98 -4.75 -16.95
N ALA A 1078 -4.63 -5.88 -17.23
CA ALA A 1078 -5.23 -6.74 -16.23
C ALA A 1078 -4.25 -7.78 -15.65
N ASP A 1079 -3.24 -8.17 -16.42
CA ASP A 1079 -2.29 -9.21 -16.06
C ASP A 1079 -0.85 -8.74 -16.32
N GLU A 1080 0.04 -8.93 -15.34
CA GLU A 1080 1.48 -8.70 -15.52
C GLU A 1080 2.05 -9.65 -16.59
N ASP A 1081 1.43 -10.84 -16.76
CA ASP A 1081 1.84 -11.87 -17.71
C ASP A 1081 1.64 -11.46 -19.18
N ASP A 1082 0.66 -10.60 -19.47
CA ASP A 1082 0.42 -10.07 -20.83
C ASP A 1082 1.64 -9.30 -21.35
N TYR A 1083 2.46 -8.80 -20.43
CA TYR A 1083 3.73 -8.11 -20.68
C TYR A 1083 4.98 -8.98 -20.42
N ASN A 1084 4.79 -10.22 -19.96
CA ASN A 1084 5.85 -11.20 -19.65
C ASN A 1084 5.84 -12.37 -20.64
N GLN A 1085 5.32 -12.21 -21.86
CA GLN A 1085 5.22 -13.28 -22.88
C GLN A 1085 6.53 -14.07 -23.14
N HIS A 1086 7.68 -13.60 -22.62
CA HIS A 1086 9.01 -14.18 -22.76
C HIS A 1086 9.85 -14.12 -21.48
N VAL A 1087 9.25 -14.16 -20.28
CA VAL A 1087 9.97 -13.94 -19.02
C VAL A 1087 9.65 -15.04 -18.00
N HIS A 1088 10.57 -15.98 -17.80
CA HIS A 1088 10.53 -16.89 -16.65
C HIS A 1088 11.22 -16.21 -15.47
N GLY A 1089 10.62 -16.22 -14.27
CA GLY A 1089 11.23 -15.63 -13.07
C GLY A 1089 12.60 -16.24 -12.74
N ILE A 1090 13.40 -15.59 -11.90
CA ILE A 1090 14.63 -16.20 -11.35
C ILE A 1090 14.20 -17.32 -10.41
N GLY A 1091 14.08 -18.55 -10.92
CA GLY A 1091 13.76 -19.73 -10.14
C GLY A 1091 14.82 -19.95 -9.05
N GLN A 1092 14.38 -19.94 -7.80
CA GLN A 1092 15.17 -20.42 -6.66
C GLN A 1092 14.67 -21.80 -6.28
N GLU A 1093 15.02 -22.81 -7.06
CA GLU A 1093 14.91 -24.19 -6.61
C GLU A 1093 16.15 -24.49 -5.79
N ILE A 1094 15.99 -24.55 -4.46
CA ILE A 1094 17.04 -25.07 -3.59
C ILE A 1094 17.02 -26.58 -3.81
N PRO A 1095 18.06 -27.19 -4.41
CA PRO A 1095 18.11 -28.62 -4.62
C PRO A 1095 17.88 -29.33 -3.30
N LEU A 1096 16.87 -30.19 -3.27
CA LEU A 1096 16.68 -31.13 -2.18
C LEU A 1096 17.74 -32.22 -2.37
N GLU A 1097 18.93 -32.02 -1.82
CA GLU A 1097 19.71 -33.19 -1.45
C GLU A 1097 18.90 -33.90 -0.37
N GLU A 1098 18.28 -35.02 -0.74
CA GLU A 1098 17.88 -36.07 0.19
C GLU A 1098 19.18 -36.60 0.81
N GLU A 1099 19.76 -35.86 1.75
CA GLU A 1099 20.66 -36.48 2.73
C GLU A 1099 19.76 -37.35 3.63
N GLU A 1100 19.35 -38.50 3.09
CA GLU A 1100 19.28 -39.72 3.89
C GLU A 1100 20.68 -39.92 4.46
N GLU A 1101 20.88 -39.60 5.75
CA GLU A 1101 21.80 -40.39 6.60
C GLU A 1101 21.78 -39.93 8.06
N GLU A 1102 22.07 -40.91 8.90
CA GLU A 1102 21.95 -41.01 10.35
C GLU A 1102 22.97 -40.13 11.11
N ASP A 1103 23.28 -38.93 10.61
CA ASP A 1103 24.27 -38.07 11.26
C ASP A 1103 23.75 -37.49 12.57
N GLU A 1104 24.58 -37.54 13.62
CA GLU A 1104 24.31 -36.85 14.88
C GLU A 1104 24.15 -35.35 14.62
N VAL A 1105 22.99 -34.80 15.00
CA VAL A 1105 22.77 -33.36 14.91
C VAL A 1105 23.73 -32.66 15.87
N GLN A 1106 24.62 -31.86 15.30
CA GLN A 1106 25.53 -31.03 16.07
C GLN A 1106 24.78 -29.82 16.63
N TYR A 1107 24.55 -29.81 17.94
CA TYR A 1107 23.74 -28.77 18.59
C TYR A 1107 24.55 -27.53 18.98
N ALA A 1108 25.81 -27.71 19.36
CA ALA A 1108 26.73 -26.64 19.72
C ALA A 1108 27.65 -26.24 18.56
N ARG A 1109 28.11 -24.98 18.52
CA ARG A 1109 29.17 -24.54 17.61
C ARG A 1109 30.49 -25.15 18.03
N VAL A 1110 31.30 -25.54 17.05
CA VAL A 1110 32.66 -26.07 17.27
C VAL A 1110 33.74 -25.19 16.64
N ASP A 1111 33.33 -24.25 15.79
CA ASP A 1111 34.19 -23.32 15.08
C ASP A 1111 34.42 -22.01 15.88
N HIS A 1112 33.67 -21.78 16.95
CA HIS A 1112 33.91 -20.69 17.91
C HIS A 1112 33.36 -20.98 19.30
N GLU A 1113 33.91 -20.32 20.33
CA GLU A 1113 33.52 -20.47 21.75
C GLU A 1113 32.70 -19.28 22.30
N GLU A 1114 32.22 -18.39 21.41
CA GLU A 1114 31.44 -17.18 21.76
C GLU A 1114 30.02 -17.47 22.32
N GLY A 1115 29.96 -18.20 23.43
CA GLY A 1115 28.77 -18.42 24.25
C GLY A 1115 28.44 -17.22 25.16
N LEU A 1116 27.35 -17.33 25.91
CA LEU A 1116 26.86 -16.25 26.78
C LEU A 1116 27.24 -16.50 28.24
N PHE A 1117 28.02 -15.61 28.84
CA PHE A 1117 28.22 -15.57 30.30
C PHE A 1117 27.15 -14.70 30.95
N LEU A 1118 26.52 -15.21 32.01
CA LEU A 1118 25.45 -14.57 32.79
C LEU A 1118 25.87 -14.29 34.23
#